data_AF-A0A948D8T8-F1
#
_entry.id   AF-A0A948D8T8-F1
#
_cell.length_a   1.000
_cell.length_b   1.000
_cell.length_c   1.000
_cell.angle_alpha   90.00
_cell.angle_beta   90.00
_cell.angle_gamma   90.00
#
_symmetry.space_group_name_H-M   'P 1'
#
loop_
_entity.id
_entity.type
_entity.pdbx_description
1 polymer ?
#
loop_
_entity_poly.entity_id
_entity_poly.type
_entity_poly.pdbx_seq_one_letter_code
_entity_poly.pdbx_strand_id
1 'polypeptide(L)'
;MILKITKSFTQYPKEGISLSTIADRAFKQYQNAFKQKESDDEPTIRKNIWRALYREFLTDEQRLSLEGVGLVRWSINWPNWFKIPEIFKSPPWSLTEQEAYDVVFILLNSMRTDMAAELQTEKGVSLNWGDLGLQTSQRCISSVENGRLRFGERKWAGVTGKRIKFLIKLLSSLPKEEAAKQAVNTLRTIWDTLRICDEKATLSHDRLLFSIGDSRRINPDWWRIHLIKDNDSTFQCEICGRLQAISVRTVCSRHHCSGSLKEIRAGDLNANHYRLLYKADLPDSLRVEEHTAQLDKEKAREFQREFKDGKIHVLSCSTTFELGVDLGNLDTIFLRNVPPEAFNYTQRVGRAGRRSGYPGFAITYCRRGPHDLYHFSEPQRMLKGRIRPPVISLQNEKIIARHIVAMAMSAFFRAFPERFKSVESLFKNLVNPSGVADFKLFLEQCQINIKRSLRAVVPADMIDKMGLQNKSWIDKVSGDESRFSLAEAEISNDYRAVRDLEVMAVGKEDYDTAKWAKERAKHVIGERVLDFISRKAVIPKYGFPVDVVELDAQQTRRSDSFAVSLQRDLSIAIAEFAPTSKLVANKKEWTSYGLKRVVGKEWDRWWYARCIVHNRFERKPYRREKQHPFSDRCCDRMVFTQYIDPKFGFVTSRDKPKDPKARASRVFTTRPYFASFKGKQGDNIDHGVISLTTVSPGYLVVLCEGRRGEGFYVCSVCGAGFRKYKSPHDTPLGQDCNGMLEQVSLGHEFVTDVLKLQFHLEPEDGIEPIWFAYSLAYALVEGAAEVLEVPSTDLSATVAHSEQDIIPPIILYDNVPGGAGLVARLLKNEKDFTACLNTARARVSGNCGCAESTSCYGCLRSYRNQFAHQYLNRGAAYRYLGAIISQWK
;
A
#
# COMPACT_ATOMS: atom_id res chain seq x y z
N MET A 1 -18.51 -21.02 6.73
CA MET A 1 -18.90 -21.86 5.59
C MET A 1 -19.26 -23.30 6.00
N ILE A 2 -18.29 -24.21 6.26
CA ILE A 2 -18.55 -25.66 6.49
C ILE A 2 -19.65 -25.88 7.55
N LEU A 3 -19.49 -25.30 8.74
CA LEU A 3 -20.49 -25.42 9.82
C LEU A 3 -21.89 -24.92 9.40
N LYS A 4 -21.98 -23.79 8.66
CA LYS A 4 -23.25 -23.24 8.16
C LYS A 4 -23.92 -24.23 7.20
N ILE A 5 -23.15 -24.82 6.28
CA ILE A 5 -23.64 -25.83 5.33
C ILE A 5 -24.09 -27.09 6.07
N THR A 6 -23.28 -27.61 6.99
CA THR A 6 -23.64 -28.78 7.81
C THR A 6 -24.92 -28.54 8.62
N LYS A 7 -25.13 -27.33 9.15
CA LYS A 7 -26.39 -26.93 9.81
C LYS A 7 -27.59 -26.81 8.87
N SER A 8 -27.36 -26.58 7.58
CA SER A 8 -28.43 -26.37 6.58
C SER A 8 -29.10 -27.66 6.09
N PHE A 9 -28.62 -28.83 6.51
CA PHE A 9 -29.25 -30.12 6.18
C PHE A 9 -30.49 -30.32 7.05
N THR A 10 -31.65 -30.53 6.42
CA THR A 10 -32.93 -30.78 7.10
C THR A 10 -33.02 -32.19 7.66
N GLN A 11 -32.36 -33.15 7.01
CA GLN A 11 -32.22 -34.54 7.46
C GLN A 11 -30.74 -34.89 7.50
N TYR A 12 -30.30 -35.47 8.62
CA TYR A 12 -28.94 -35.97 8.79
C TYR A 12 -28.93 -37.48 8.53
N PRO A 13 -28.20 -37.95 7.50
CA PRO A 13 -28.01 -39.39 7.30
C PRO A 13 -27.42 -40.01 8.56
N LYS A 14 -27.83 -41.24 8.90
CA LYS A 14 -27.30 -41.92 10.10
C LYS A 14 -25.80 -42.13 10.00
N GLU A 15 -25.33 -42.42 8.79
CA GLU A 15 -23.95 -42.57 8.37
C GLU A 15 -23.17 -41.24 8.31
N GLY A 16 -23.83 -40.08 8.42
CA GLY A 16 -23.22 -38.75 8.32
C GLY A 16 -23.08 -38.24 6.88
N ILE A 17 -22.49 -37.06 6.71
CA ILE A 17 -22.45 -36.37 5.41
C ILE A 17 -21.06 -36.51 4.78
N SER A 18 -20.98 -36.94 3.51
CA SER A 18 -19.71 -37.04 2.78
C SER A 18 -19.13 -35.68 2.41
N LEU A 19 -17.81 -35.59 2.21
CA LEU A 19 -17.15 -34.35 1.77
C LEU A 19 -17.72 -33.86 0.42
N SER A 20 -17.98 -34.78 -0.51
CA SER A 20 -18.58 -34.47 -1.82
C SER A 20 -19.97 -33.85 -1.70
N THR A 21 -20.80 -34.34 -0.77
CA THR A 21 -22.14 -33.79 -0.53
C THR A 21 -22.07 -32.38 0.08
N ILE A 22 -21.10 -32.13 0.97
CA ILE A 22 -20.88 -30.77 1.50
C ILE A 22 -20.41 -29.84 0.39
N ALA A 23 -19.49 -30.29 -0.47
CA ALA A 23 -18.95 -29.50 -1.57
C ALA A 23 -20.04 -29.07 -2.56
N ASP A 24 -20.88 -30.01 -2.99
CA ASP A 24 -22.01 -29.74 -3.90
C ASP A 24 -23.03 -28.77 -3.27
N ARG A 25 -23.37 -28.99 -1.99
CA ARG A 25 -24.29 -28.10 -1.26
C ARG A 25 -23.71 -26.69 -1.07
N ALA A 26 -22.42 -26.59 -0.77
CA ALA A 26 -21.69 -25.33 -0.67
C ALA A 26 -21.76 -24.55 -1.98
N PHE A 27 -21.51 -25.23 -3.09
CA PHE A 27 -21.52 -24.64 -4.42
C PHE A 27 -22.91 -24.12 -4.81
N LYS A 28 -23.97 -24.91 -4.56
CA LYS A 28 -25.36 -24.49 -4.79
C LYS A 28 -25.75 -23.27 -3.94
N GLN A 29 -25.34 -23.22 -2.68
CA GLN A 29 -25.59 -22.06 -1.81
C GLN A 29 -24.81 -20.82 -2.28
N TYR A 30 -23.57 -21.00 -2.73
CA TYR A 30 -22.76 -19.93 -3.28
C TYR A 30 -23.40 -19.33 -4.55
N GLN A 31 -23.85 -20.17 -5.49
CA GLN A 31 -24.57 -19.71 -6.69
C GLN A 31 -25.82 -18.90 -6.33
N ASN A 32 -26.57 -19.30 -5.31
CA ASN A 32 -27.77 -18.57 -4.88
C ASN A 32 -27.45 -17.24 -4.19
N ALA A 33 -26.39 -17.17 -3.39
CA ALA A 33 -25.99 -15.95 -2.67
C ALA A 33 -25.26 -14.92 -3.57
N PHE A 34 -24.59 -15.35 -4.64
CA PHE A 34 -23.68 -14.52 -5.44
C PHE A 34 -24.05 -14.37 -6.92
N LYS A 35 -25.33 -14.57 -7.30
CA LYS A 35 -25.88 -14.39 -8.66
C LYS A 35 -25.62 -13.00 -9.32
N GLN A 36 -24.89 -12.08 -8.69
CA GLN A 36 -24.65 -10.70 -9.15
C GLN A 36 -23.17 -10.28 -9.33
N LYS A 37 -22.15 -11.13 -9.13
CA LYS A 37 -20.73 -10.76 -9.38
C LYS A 37 -20.06 -11.60 -10.47
N GLU A 38 -19.64 -10.96 -11.55
CA GLU A 38 -18.92 -11.52 -12.72
C GLU A 38 -17.46 -11.97 -12.46
N SER A 39 -16.94 -12.00 -11.22
CA SER A 39 -15.48 -12.05 -11.02
C SER A 39 -14.81 -13.43 -10.97
N ASP A 40 -15.53 -14.50 -10.61
CA ASP A 40 -14.91 -15.82 -10.38
C ASP A 40 -15.61 -16.88 -11.24
N ASP A 41 -14.84 -17.60 -12.05
CA ASP A 41 -15.33 -18.73 -12.86
C ASP A 41 -15.70 -19.93 -11.96
N GLU A 42 -16.68 -20.73 -12.39
CA GLU A 42 -17.18 -21.90 -11.65
C GLU A 42 -16.07 -22.88 -11.18
N PRO A 43 -15.07 -23.25 -12.01
CA PRO A 43 -13.94 -24.08 -11.59
C PRO A 43 -13.17 -23.52 -10.40
N THR A 44 -12.92 -22.20 -10.40
CA THR A 44 -12.21 -21.51 -9.31
C THR A 44 -13.00 -21.57 -8.00
N ILE A 45 -14.31 -21.36 -8.06
CA ILE A 45 -15.19 -21.45 -6.88
C ILE A 45 -15.17 -22.87 -6.30
N ARG A 46 -15.37 -23.89 -7.15
CA ARG A 46 -15.34 -25.30 -6.72
C ARG A 46 -14.00 -25.70 -6.12
N LYS A 47 -12.89 -25.28 -6.74
CA LYS A 47 -11.54 -25.50 -6.19
C LYS A 47 -11.38 -24.88 -4.81
N ASN A 48 -11.87 -23.66 -4.59
CA ASN A 48 -11.80 -22.99 -3.29
C ASN A 48 -12.66 -23.67 -2.21
N ILE A 49 -13.83 -24.19 -2.56
CA ILE A 49 -14.68 -24.98 -1.66
C ILE A 49 -13.95 -26.25 -1.22
N TRP A 50 -13.42 -27.02 -2.17
CA TRP A 50 -12.65 -28.24 -1.88
C TRP A 50 -11.41 -27.95 -1.04
N ARG A 51 -10.68 -26.87 -1.35
CA ARG A 51 -9.56 -26.40 -0.54
C ARG A 51 -9.98 -26.15 0.92
N ALA A 52 -11.10 -25.47 1.15
CA ALA A 52 -11.58 -25.19 2.50
C ALA A 52 -11.99 -26.48 3.24
N LEU A 53 -12.67 -27.40 2.57
CA LEU A 53 -13.05 -28.71 3.13
C LEU A 53 -11.83 -29.54 3.54
N TYR A 54 -10.84 -29.65 2.65
CA TYR A 54 -9.62 -30.38 2.94
C TYR A 54 -8.78 -29.72 4.04
N ARG A 55 -8.79 -28.40 4.17
CA ARG A 55 -8.11 -27.72 5.29
C ARG A 55 -8.75 -28.02 6.65
N GLU A 56 -10.06 -28.18 6.71
CA GLU A 56 -10.73 -28.63 7.94
C GLU A 56 -10.48 -30.13 8.19
N PHE A 57 -10.57 -30.95 7.14
CA PHE A 57 -10.31 -32.39 7.23
C PHE A 57 -8.84 -32.71 7.59
N LEU A 58 -7.87 -31.89 7.16
CA LEU A 58 -6.42 -32.10 7.31
C LEU A 58 -5.76 -30.96 8.09
N THR A 59 -6.44 -30.43 9.11
CA THR A 59 -5.95 -29.27 9.87
C THR A 59 -4.62 -29.52 10.60
N ASP A 60 -3.68 -28.57 10.47
CA ASP A 60 -2.45 -28.49 11.29
C ASP A 60 -2.77 -28.00 12.73
N GLU A 61 -3.90 -27.31 12.94
CA GLU A 61 -4.28 -26.67 14.20
C GLU A 61 -5.56 -27.28 14.78
N GLN A 62 -5.46 -28.53 15.22
CA GLN A 62 -6.60 -29.29 15.72
C GLN A 62 -7.36 -28.65 16.87
N ARG A 63 -6.74 -27.81 17.71
CA ARG A 63 -7.44 -27.15 18.82
C ARG A 63 -8.39 -26.04 18.36
N LEU A 64 -8.15 -25.49 17.17
CA LEU A 64 -8.93 -24.38 16.63
C LEU A 64 -9.94 -24.85 15.59
N SER A 65 -9.83 -26.08 15.09
CA SER A 65 -10.75 -26.61 14.07
C SER A 65 -12.16 -26.82 14.61
N LEU A 66 -13.15 -26.97 13.71
CA LEU A 66 -14.55 -27.23 14.10
C LEU A 66 -14.66 -28.51 14.94
N GLU A 67 -13.85 -29.53 14.62
CA GLU A 67 -13.77 -30.76 15.41
C GLU A 67 -13.19 -30.49 16.80
N GLY A 68 -12.08 -29.76 16.90
CA GLY A 68 -11.39 -29.53 18.17
C GLY A 68 -12.12 -28.65 19.17
N VAL A 69 -12.98 -27.75 18.68
CA VAL A 69 -13.86 -26.95 19.52
C VAL A 69 -15.17 -27.65 19.86
N GLY A 70 -15.43 -28.86 19.33
CA GLY A 70 -16.60 -29.66 19.64
C GLY A 70 -17.87 -29.24 18.89
N LEU A 71 -17.76 -28.72 17.66
CA LEU A 71 -18.91 -28.36 16.82
C LEU A 71 -19.27 -29.44 15.80
N VAL A 72 -18.28 -30.22 15.37
CA VAL A 72 -18.47 -31.35 14.47
C VAL A 72 -17.64 -32.54 14.94
N ARG A 73 -17.95 -33.73 14.45
CA ARG A 73 -17.10 -34.91 14.57
C ARG A 73 -16.93 -35.60 13.23
N TRP A 74 -15.77 -36.20 13.03
CA TRP A 74 -15.50 -37.08 11.91
C TRP A 74 -15.78 -38.54 12.29
N SER A 75 -16.31 -39.31 11.35
CA SER A 75 -16.50 -40.76 11.46
C SER A 75 -16.13 -41.43 10.12
N ILE A 76 -16.04 -42.75 10.13
CA ILE A 76 -15.86 -43.56 8.92
C ILE A 76 -17.18 -44.28 8.65
N ASN A 77 -17.70 -44.16 7.44
CA ASN A 77 -18.75 -45.03 6.93
C ASN A 77 -18.10 -46.38 6.61
N TRP A 78 -18.13 -47.33 7.54
CA TRP A 78 -17.42 -48.59 7.37
C TRP A 78 -17.96 -49.37 6.17
N PRO A 79 -17.10 -49.79 5.22
CA PRO A 79 -17.56 -50.62 4.11
C PRO A 79 -18.08 -51.97 4.61
N ASN A 80 -19.15 -52.48 4.00
CA ASN A 80 -19.75 -53.77 4.39
C ASN A 80 -18.77 -54.97 4.31
N TRP A 81 -17.72 -54.84 3.50
CA TRP A 81 -16.68 -55.86 3.34
C TRP A 81 -15.57 -55.79 4.40
N PHE A 82 -15.47 -54.70 5.17
CA PHE A 82 -14.46 -54.55 6.20
C PHE A 82 -14.87 -55.33 7.46
N LYS A 83 -13.97 -56.17 7.96
CA LYS A 83 -14.16 -56.95 9.18
C LYS A 83 -13.08 -56.58 10.21
N ILE A 84 -13.48 -56.48 11.48
CA ILE A 84 -12.53 -56.20 12.56
C ILE A 84 -11.51 -57.33 12.73
N PRO A 85 -10.24 -57.01 13.05
CA PRO A 85 -9.23 -58.02 13.34
C PRO A 85 -9.61 -58.90 14.55
N GLU A 86 -9.55 -60.21 14.38
CA GLU A 86 -9.90 -61.19 15.44
C GLU A 86 -9.02 -61.05 16.70
N ILE A 87 -7.80 -60.50 16.56
CA ILE A 87 -6.88 -60.25 17.69
C ILE A 87 -7.50 -59.38 18.80
N PHE A 88 -8.50 -58.55 18.48
CA PHE A 88 -9.17 -57.71 19.47
C PHE A 88 -10.13 -58.48 20.39
N LYS A 89 -10.66 -59.63 19.95
CA LYS A 89 -11.64 -60.40 20.73
C LYS A 89 -10.99 -61.29 21.79
N SER A 90 -9.73 -61.67 21.59
CA SER A 90 -8.97 -62.51 22.51
C SER A 90 -8.20 -61.69 23.56
N PRO A 91 -7.84 -62.28 24.72
CA PRO A 91 -6.89 -61.67 25.65
C PRO A 91 -5.56 -61.34 24.95
N PRO A 92 -4.87 -60.23 25.31
CA PRO A 92 -5.15 -59.30 26.41
C PRO A 92 -6.14 -58.17 26.08
N TRP A 93 -6.67 -58.14 24.86
CA TRP A 93 -7.53 -57.04 24.38
C TRP A 93 -8.96 -57.20 24.87
N SER A 94 -9.61 -58.33 24.59
CA SER A 94 -11.00 -58.64 24.99
C SER A 94 -11.96 -57.45 24.79
N LEU A 95 -11.88 -56.80 23.63
CA LEU A 95 -12.70 -55.64 23.28
C LEU A 95 -14.07 -56.08 22.77
N THR A 96 -15.08 -55.27 23.05
CA THR A 96 -16.37 -55.37 22.35
C THR A 96 -16.19 -55.06 20.86
N GLU A 97 -17.14 -55.47 20.03
CA GLU A 97 -17.11 -55.17 18.58
C GLU A 97 -17.02 -53.66 18.32
N GLN A 98 -17.81 -52.85 19.04
CA GLN A 98 -17.78 -51.39 18.93
C GLN A 98 -16.42 -50.81 19.35
N GLU A 99 -15.86 -51.25 20.48
CA GLU A 99 -14.53 -50.79 20.92
C GLU A 99 -13.43 -51.16 19.90
N ALA A 100 -13.52 -52.31 19.25
CA ALA A 100 -12.58 -52.71 18.22
C ALA A 100 -12.66 -51.77 17.00
N TYR A 101 -13.86 -51.43 16.54
CA TYR A 101 -14.06 -50.42 15.49
C TYR A 101 -13.53 -49.04 15.91
N ASP A 102 -13.76 -48.64 17.16
CA ASP A 102 -13.29 -47.37 17.71
C ASP A 102 -11.75 -47.30 17.78
N VAL A 103 -11.08 -48.39 18.15
CA VAL A 103 -9.61 -48.48 18.11
C VAL A 103 -9.10 -48.33 16.67
N VAL A 104 -9.68 -49.06 15.70
CA VAL A 104 -9.28 -48.94 14.29
C VAL A 104 -9.54 -47.52 13.78
N PHE A 105 -10.67 -46.90 14.12
CA PHE A 105 -10.96 -45.51 13.79
C PHE A 105 -9.89 -44.57 14.33
N ILE A 106 -9.50 -44.67 15.61
CA ILE A 106 -8.46 -43.81 16.21
C ILE A 106 -7.13 -43.97 15.46
N LEU A 107 -6.79 -45.20 15.05
CA LEU A 107 -5.57 -45.48 14.30
C LEU A 107 -5.62 -44.91 12.87
N LEU A 108 -6.75 -45.01 12.17
CA LEU A 108 -6.94 -44.40 10.84
C LEU A 108 -7.00 -42.86 10.93
N ASN A 109 -7.65 -42.31 11.95
CA ASN A 109 -7.65 -40.88 12.25
C ASN A 109 -6.22 -40.39 12.52
N SER A 110 -5.37 -41.22 13.12
CA SER A 110 -3.96 -40.90 13.29
C SER A 110 -3.23 -40.73 11.94
N MET A 111 -3.66 -41.41 10.86
CA MET A 111 -3.14 -41.18 9.50
C MET A 111 -3.60 -39.84 8.94
N ARG A 112 -4.88 -39.49 9.13
CA ARG A 112 -5.43 -38.16 8.75
C ARG A 112 -4.61 -37.04 9.38
N THR A 113 -4.37 -37.14 10.68
CA THR A 113 -3.58 -36.16 11.44
C THR A 113 -2.08 -36.18 11.14
N ASP A 114 -1.56 -37.23 10.49
CA ASP A 114 -0.19 -37.28 9.96
C ASP A 114 -0.07 -36.68 8.55
N MET A 115 -1.17 -36.17 7.98
CA MET A 115 -1.28 -35.72 6.59
C MET A 115 -1.14 -36.84 5.56
N ALA A 116 -1.48 -38.08 5.95
CA ALA A 116 -1.43 -39.26 5.09
C ALA A 116 -2.82 -39.58 4.50
N ALA A 117 -3.36 -38.63 3.75
CA ALA A 117 -4.65 -38.72 3.06
C ALA A 117 -4.48 -38.40 1.58
N GLU A 118 -5.27 -39.06 0.73
CA GLU A 118 -5.35 -38.68 -0.68
C GLU A 118 -6.32 -37.51 -0.88
N LEU A 119 -6.15 -36.76 -1.97
CA LEU A 119 -7.07 -35.70 -2.36
C LEU A 119 -8.00 -36.21 -3.47
N GLN A 120 -9.27 -36.41 -3.14
CA GLN A 120 -10.34 -36.74 -4.09
C GLN A 120 -11.27 -35.54 -4.29
N THR A 121 -11.53 -35.18 -5.53
CA THR A 121 -12.41 -34.07 -5.90
C THR A 121 -13.38 -34.53 -6.98
N GLU A 122 -14.44 -33.75 -7.21
CA GLU A 122 -15.35 -33.99 -8.33
C GLU A 122 -14.67 -33.78 -9.70
N LYS A 123 -15.23 -34.38 -10.75
CA LYS A 123 -14.72 -34.29 -12.12
C LYS A 123 -14.60 -32.82 -12.55
N GLY A 124 -13.43 -32.46 -13.11
CA GLY A 124 -13.15 -31.10 -13.60
C GLY A 124 -12.50 -30.16 -12.58
N VAL A 125 -12.35 -30.56 -11.32
CA VAL A 125 -11.67 -29.75 -10.28
C VAL A 125 -10.32 -30.35 -9.96
N SER A 126 -9.23 -29.69 -10.35
CA SER A 126 -7.88 -30.10 -9.98
C SER A 126 -7.42 -29.39 -8.70
N LEU A 127 -7.07 -30.18 -7.68
CA LEU A 127 -6.56 -29.71 -6.39
C LEU A 127 -5.29 -30.47 -6.03
N ASN A 128 -4.20 -29.74 -5.82
CA ASN A 128 -2.91 -30.29 -5.40
C ASN A 128 -2.62 -29.95 -3.93
N TRP A 129 -1.70 -30.68 -3.30
CA TRP A 129 -1.35 -30.43 -1.90
C TRP A 129 -0.89 -28.99 -1.62
N GLY A 130 -0.10 -28.41 -2.53
CA GLY A 130 0.38 -27.04 -2.43
C GLY A 130 -0.73 -25.98 -2.40
N ASP A 131 -1.91 -26.29 -2.97
CA ASP A 131 -3.06 -25.39 -2.93
C ASP A 131 -3.64 -25.25 -1.52
N LEU A 132 -3.47 -26.25 -0.64
CA LEU A 132 -4.04 -26.24 0.71
C LEU A 132 -3.37 -25.19 1.62
N GLY A 133 -2.11 -24.84 1.36
CA GLY A 133 -1.34 -23.91 2.19
C GLY A 133 -1.10 -24.43 3.62
N LEU A 134 -1.05 -25.75 3.79
CA LEU A 134 -0.68 -26.41 5.05
C LEU A 134 0.84 -26.34 5.24
N GLN A 135 1.29 -26.27 6.49
CA GLN A 135 2.72 -26.26 6.83
C GLN A 135 3.36 -27.63 6.60
N THR A 136 2.56 -28.68 6.79
CA THR A 136 3.02 -30.07 6.66
C THR A 136 2.83 -30.57 5.22
N SER A 137 3.86 -31.20 4.65
CA SER A 137 3.77 -31.87 3.33
C SER A 137 2.88 -33.12 3.39
N GLN A 138 2.29 -33.50 2.25
CA GLN A 138 1.55 -34.76 2.15
C GLN A 138 2.46 -35.92 2.52
N ARG A 139 1.94 -36.86 3.31
CA ARG A 139 2.68 -38.05 3.75
C ARG A 139 2.04 -39.32 3.24
N CYS A 140 2.70 -40.44 3.47
CA CYS A 140 2.13 -41.77 3.38
C CYS A 140 2.62 -42.61 4.57
N ILE A 141 1.90 -43.67 4.88
CA ILE A 141 2.24 -44.56 6.00
C ILE A 141 2.73 -45.89 5.44
N SER A 142 3.85 -46.38 5.94
CA SER A 142 4.49 -47.62 5.51
C SER A 142 4.39 -48.69 6.59
N SER A 143 4.25 -49.97 6.19
CA SER A 143 4.42 -51.11 7.09
C SER A 143 5.87 -51.35 7.51
N VAL A 144 6.85 -50.69 6.89
CA VAL A 144 8.27 -50.89 7.17
C VAL A 144 8.60 -50.54 8.63
N GLU A 145 9.08 -51.54 9.36
CA GLU A 145 9.42 -51.42 10.77
C GLU A 145 10.89 -51.06 10.99
N ASN A 146 11.78 -51.70 10.23
CA ASN A 146 13.23 -51.56 10.29
C ASN A 146 13.76 -51.05 8.93
N GLY A 147 14.76 -50.16 8.95
CA GLY A 147 15.32 -49.53 7.75
C GLY A 147 15.00 -48.04 7.60
N ARG A 148 15.63 -47.40 6.60
CA ARG A 148 15.41 -45.98 6.24
C ARG A 148 14.07 -45.84 5.50
N LEU A 149 13.25 -44.90 5.94
CA LEU A 149 12.02 -44.50 5.27
C LEU A 149 12.33 -43.59 4.06
N ARG A 150 11.44 -43.59 3.07
CA ARG A 150 11.50 -42.59 1.99
C ARG A 150 11.09 -41.22 2.53
N PHE A 151 11.51 -40.16 1.84
CA PHE A 151 11.11 -38.80 2.19
C PHE A 151 9.56 -38.68 2.14
N GLY A 152 8.95 -38.23 3.25
CA GLY A 152 7.49 -38.13 3.37
C GLY A 152 6.77 -39.37 3.91
N GLU A 153 7.48 -40.47 4.20
CA GLU A 153 6.90 -41.66 4.82
C GLU A 153 6.92 -41.61 6.35
N ARG A 154 5.95 -42.29 7.00
CA ARG A 154 5.99 -42.61 8.44
C ARG A 154 5.69 -44.08 8.69
N LYS A 155 6.28 -44.66 9.73
CA LYS A 155 6.02 -46.06 10.12
C LYS A 155 4.61 -46.23 10.66
N TRP A 156 3.91 -47.29 10.27
CA TRP A 156 2.66 -47.74 10.87
C TRP A 156 2.89 -48.16 12.33
N ALA A 157 3.83 -49.09 12.53
CA ALA A 157 4.21 -49.70 13.81
C ALA A 157 5.60 -49.25 14.31
N GLY A 158 5.89 -47.94 14.28
CA GLY A 158 7.16 -47.41 14.82
C GLY A 158 7.19 -47.41 16.35
N VAL A 159 8.23 -47.98 16.98
CA VAL A 159 8.37 -48.19 18.45
C VAL A 159 8.11 -46.94 19.30
N THR A 160 8.48 -45.76 18.81
CA THR A 160 8.26 -44.47 19.49
C THR A 160 7.03 -43.70 19.00
N GLY A 161 6.28 -44.27 18.05
CA GLY A 161 5.17 -43.63 17.36
C GLY A 161 3.87 -43.54 18.18
N LYS A 162 3.00 -42.62 17.77
CA LYS A 162 1.72 -42.32 18.44
C LYS A 162 0.74 -43.48 18.52
N ARG A 163 0.71 -44.35 17.50
CA ARG A 163 -0.17 -45.51 17.43
C ARG A 163 0.19 -46.56 18.48
N ILE A 164 1.47 -46.91 18.59
CA ILE A 164 1.98 -47.83 19.61
C ILE A 164 1.75 -47.27 21.01
N LYS A 165 2.10 -46.00 21.24
CA LYS A 165 1.89 -45.38 22.56
C LYS A 165 0.41 -45.33 22.96
N PHE A 166 -0.51 -45.16 22.02
CA PHE A 166 -1.94 -45.25 22.30
C PHE A 166 -2.34 -46.68 22.71
N LEU A 167 -1.92 -47.70 21.94
CA LEU A 167 -2.21 -49.10 22.24
C LEU A 167 -1.60 -49.57 23.58
N ILE A 168 -0.37 -49.13 23.90
CA ILE A 168 0.25 -49.41 25.21
C ILE A 168 -0.59 -48.86 26.36
N LYS A 169 -1.20 -47.68 26.21
CA LYS A 169 -2.08 -47.12 27.26
C LYS A 169 -3.34 -47.96 27.46
N LEU A 170 -3.87 -48.59 26.41
CA LEU A 170 -5.03 -49.49 26.53
C LEU A 170 -4.69 -50.81 27.24
N LEU A 171 -3.40 -51.17 27.26
CA LEU A 171 -2.85 -52.35 27.93
C LEU A 171 -2.14 -51.98 29.24
N SER A 172 -2.68 -51.02 30.00
CA SER A 172 -2.05 -50.55 31.25
C SER A 172 -1.91 -51.62 32.33
N SER A 173 -2.64 -52.73 32.21
CA SER A 173 -2.56 -53.89 33.11
C SER A 173 -1.35 -54.79 32.89
N LEU A 174 -0.63 -54.65 31.77
CA LEU A 174 0.55 -55.45 31.45
C LEU A 174 1.87 -54.68 31.73
N PRO A 175 2.98 -55.39 32.00
CA PRO A 175 4.31 -54.78 32.04
C PRO A 175 4.61 -54.02 30.74
N LYS A 176 5.28 -52.86 30.83
CA LYS A 176 5.51 -51.96 29.67
C LYS A 176 6.15 -52.63 28.46
N GLU A 177 7.10 -53.56 28.69
CA GLU A 177 7.78 -54.28 27.60
C GLU A 177 6.87 -55.28 26.90
N GLU A 178 6.04 -55.99 27.66
CA GLU A 178 5.05 -56.93 27.13
C GLU A 178 3.93 -56.20 26.39
N ALA A 179 3.41 -55.10 26.97
CA ALA A 179 2.43 -54.23 26.32
C ALA A 179 2.97 -53.66 25.00
N ALA A 180 4.26 -53.30 24.93
CA ALA A 180 4.88 -52.82 23.70
C ALA A 180 4.98 -53.90 22.62
N LYS A 181 5.37 -55.14 22.98
CA LYS A 181 5.41 -56.28 22.05
C LYS A 181 4.00 -56.60 21.51
N GLN A 182 3.00 -56.65 22.39
CA GLN A 182 1.61 -56.87 22.02
C GLN A 182 1.08 -55.76 21.11
N ALA A 183 1.37 -54.50 21.41
CA ALA A 183 0.98 -53.35 20.59
C ALA A 183 1.60 -53.39 19.18
N VAL A 184 2.88 -53.75 19.04
CA VAL A 184 3.54 -53.92 17.73
C VAL A 184 2.85 -55.03 16.93
N ASN A 185 2.69 -56.21 17.53
CA ASN A 185 2.02 -57.34 16.87
C ASN A 185 0.61 -56.97 16.41
N THR A 186 -0.14 -56.30 17.27
CA THR A 186 -1.51 -55.85 16.98
C THR A 186 -1.55 -54.87 15.81
N LEU A 187 -0.63 -53.91 15.74
CA LEU A 187 -0.54 -53.01 14.58
C LEU A 187 -0.21 -53.76 13.29
N ARG A 188 0.65 -54.79 13.30
CA ARG A 188 0.91 -55.63 12.12
C ARG A 188 -0.36 -56.32 11.65
N THR A 189 -1.05 -57.01 12.56
CA THR A 189 -2.30 -57.71 12.26
C THR A 189 -3.37 -56.76 11.70
N ILE A 190 -3.51 -55.56 12.26
CA ILE A 190 -4.43 -54.54 11.75
C ILE A 190 -4.04 -54.11 10.34
N TRP A 191 -2.75 -53.88 10.08
CA TRP A 191 -2.26 -53.49 8.75
C TRP A 191 -2.56 -54.56 7.69
N ASP A 192 -2.27 -55.82 8.01
CA ASP A 192 -2.55 -56.95 7.12
C ASP A 192 -4.06 -57.15 6.91
N THR A 193 -4.86 -57.00 7.96
CA THR A 193 -6.32 -57.07 7.86
C THR A 193 -6.86 -55.96 6.96
N LEU A 194 -6.39 -54.72 7.13
CA LEU A 194 -6.76 -53.60 6.26
C LEU A 194 -6.37 -53.88 4.80
N ARG A 195 -5.17 -54.42 4.57
CA ARG A 195 -4.71 -54.80 3.22
C ARG A 195 -5.61 -55.85 2.58
N ILE A 196 -5.90 -56.93 3.30
CA ILE A 196 -6.73 -58.05 2.79
C ILE A 196 -8.17 -57.58 2.58
N CYS A 197 -8.70 -56.73 3.46
CA CYS A 197 -10.05 -56.20 3.29
C CYS A 197 -10.13 -55.28 2.06
N ASP A 198 -9.15 -54.40 1.85
CA ASP A 198 -9.11 -53.50 0.68
C ASP A 198 -9.02 -54.27 -0.66
N GLU A 199 -8.48 -55.48 -0.68
CA GLU A 199 -8.47 -56.35 -1.88
C GLU A 199 -9.88 -56.85 -2.25
N LYS A 200 -10.85 -56.79 -1.33
CA LYS A 200 -12.25 -57.14 -1.59
C LYS A 200 -13.09 -55.99 -2.16
N ALA A 201 -12.52 -54.78 -2.22
CA ALA A 201 -13.19 -53.64 -2.84
C ALA A 201 -13.34 -53.87 -4.35
N THR A 202 -14.52 -53.57 -4.90
CA THR A 202 -14.85 -53.81 -6.32
C THR A 202 -13.95 -53.01 -7.26
N LEU A 203 -13.67 -51.75 -6.92
CA LEU A 203 -12.79 -50.87 -7.69
C LEU A 203 -11.66 -50.35 -6.79
N SER A 204 -10.53 -50.01 -7.39
CA SER A 204 -9.36 -49.50 -6.66
C SER A 204 -9.63 -48.18 -5.91
N HIS A 205 -10.58 -47.37 -6.39
CA HIS A 205 -11.02 -46.14 -5.73
C HIS A 205 -12.03 -46.36 -4.60
N ASP A 206 -12.62 -47.55 -4.48
CA ASP A 206 -13.52 -47.91 -3.38
C ASP A 206 -12.77 -48.43 -2.15
N ARG A 207 -11.43 -48.55 -2.23
CA ARG A 207 -10.61 -49.00 -1.10
C ARG A 207 -10.66 -48.01 0.05
N LEU A 208 -10.56 -48.50 1.28
CA LEU A 208 -10.46 -47.66 2.48
C LEU A 208 -9.09 -46.95 2.51
N LEU A 209 -8.05 -47.61 2.00
CA LEU A 209 -6.71 -47.06 1.84
C LEU A 209 -6.21 -47.15 0.39
N PHE A 210 -5.68 -46.05 -0.13
CA PHE A 210 -4.98 -46.03 -1.41
C PHE A 210 -3.55 -46.56 -1.27
N SER A 211 -3.12 -47.40 -2.21
CA SER A 211 -1.75 -47.92 -2.29
C SER A 211 -0.84 -46.97 -3.07
N ILE A 212 0.32 -46.62 -2.50
CA ILE A 212 1.39 -45.84 -3.11
C ILE A 212 2.70 -46.59 -2.92
N GLY A 213 3.04 -47.45 -3.89
CA GLY A 213 4.06 -48.49 -3.68
C GLY A 213 3.67 -49.37 -2.49
N ASP A 214 4.59 -49.54 -1.54
CA ASP A 214 4.36 -50.30 -0.29
C ASP A 214 3.71 -49.47 0.84
N SER A 215 3.50 -48.17 0.58
CA SER A 215 2.92 -47.23 1.53
C SER A 215 1.44 -46.96 1.22
N ARG A 216 0.70 -46.42 2.19
CA ARG A 216 -0.75 -46.16 2.06
C ARG A 216 -1.16 -44.77 2.52
N ARG A 217 -2.27 -44.30 1.97
CA ARG A 217 -3.00 -43.07 2.38
C ARG A 217 -4.46 -43.38 2.60
N ILE A 218 -5.11 -42.65 3.52
CA ILE A 218 -6.55 -42.80 3.73
C ILE A 218 -7.33 -42.27 2.52
N ASN A 219 -8.42 -42.96 2.18
CA ASN A 219 -9.39 -42.49 1.22
C ASN A 219 -10.42 -41.59 1.92
N PRO A 220 -10.50 -40.28 1.58
CA PRO A 220 -11.46 -39.35 2.19
C PRO A 220 -12.92 -39.67 1.85
N ASP A 221 -13.21 -40.43 0.79
CA ASP A 221 -14.60 -40.73 0.37
C ASP A 221 -15.37 -41.62 1.36
N TRP A 222 -14.67 -42.30 2.27
CA TRP A 222 -15.27 -43.05 3.37
C TRP A 222 -15.49 -42.23 4.65
N TRP A 223 -14.98 -41.00 4.70
CA TRP A 223 -15.11 -40.14 5.87
C TRP A 223 -16.40 -39.33 5.85
N ARG A 224 -17.00 -39.15 7.02
CA ARG A 224 -18.29 -38.49 7.20
C ARG A 224 -18.20 -37.46 8.30
N ILE A 225 -18.82 -36.30 8.07
CA ILE A 225 -18.97 -35.27 9.09
C ILE A 225 -20.33 -35.42 9.77
N HIS A 226 -20.35 -35.24 11.08
CA HIS A 226 -21.59 -35.09 11.86
C HIS A 226 -21.56 -33.77 12.62
N LEU A 227 -22.72 -33.13 12.71
CA LEU A 227 -22.92 -31.99 13.60
C LEU A 227 -23.01 -32.50 15.04
N ILE A 228 -22.35 -31.83 15.97
CA ILE A 228 -22.53 -32.03 17.41
C ILE A 228 -23.58 -31.03 17.89
N LYS A 229 -24.72 -31.53 18.37
CA LYS A 229 -25.79 -30.76 19.00
C LYS A 229 -25.52 -30.64 20.51
N ASP A 230 -26.14 -29.66 21.16
CA ASP A 230 -25.87 -29.38 22.58
C ASP A 230 -26.23 -30.57 23.50
N ASN A 231 -27.18 -31.43 23.09
CA ASN A 231 -27.55 -32.66 23.81
C ASN A 231 -26.64 -33.87 23.51
N ASP A 232 -25.73 -33.78 22.54
CA ASP A 232 -24.85 -34.89 22.20
C ASP A 232 -23.69 -34.98 23.20
N SER A 233 -23.31 -36.21 23.54
CA SER A 233 -22.12 -36.48 24.36
C SER A 233 -20.83 -36.35 23.56
N THR A 234 -19.82 -35.74 24.17
CA THR A 234 -18.43 -35.74 23.73
C THR A 234 -17.52 -36.09 24.91
N PHE A 235 -16.23 -36.32 24.65
CA PHE A 235 -15.28 -36.71 25.68
C PHE A 235 -14.19 -35.66 25.83
N GLN A 236 -14.00 -35.12 27.02
CA GLN A 236 -12.94 -34.15 27.31
C GLN A 236 -11.85 -34.80 28.16
N CYS A 237 -10.59 -34.63 27.73
CA CYS A 237 -9.46 -35.07 28.53
C CYS A 237 -9.20 -34.14 29.71
N GLU A 238 -9.13 -34.71 30.91
CA GLU A 238 -8.99 -33.94 32.16
C GLU A 238 -7.63 -33.26 32.31
N ILE A 239 -6.58 -33.79 31.67
CA ILE A 239 -5.22 -33.22 31.73
C ILE A 239 -4.97 -32.23 30.59
N CYS A 240 -5.25 -32.62 29.34
CA CYS A 240 -4.86 -31.82 28.18
C CYS A 240 -5.97 -30.96 27.58
N GLY A 241 -7.20 -31.07 28.12
CA GLY A 241 -8.39 -30.32 27.72
C GLY A 241 -8.95 -30.67 26.34
N ARG A 242 -8.38 -31.67 25.66
CA ARG A 242 -8.74 -32.01 24.28
C ARG A 242 -10.08 -32.74 24.22
N LEU A 243 -10.93 -32.32 23.29
CA LEU A 243 -12.19 -32.99 22.95
C LEU A 243 -11.94 -34.16 21.99
N GLN A 244 -12.69 -35.25 22.19
CA GLN A 244 -12.69 -36.46 21.37
C GLN A 244 -14.12 -36.91 21.12
N ALA A 245 -14.37 -37.40 19.90
CA ALA A 245 -15.69 -37.87 19.48
C ALA A 245 -16.06 -39.23 20.08
N ILE A 246 -15.05 -40.05 20.36
CA ILE A 246 -15.19 -41.40 20.90
C ILE A 246 -14.17 -41.63 22.02
N SER A 247 -14.43 -42.64 22.85
CA SER A 247 -13.59 -43.00 23.99
C SER A 247 -13.47 -44.52 24.05
N VAL A 248 -12.24 -45.03 24.05
CA VAL A 248 -11.96 -46.45 24.31
C VAL A 248 -11.33 -46.55 25.69
N ARG A 249 -11.98 -47.26 26.61
CA ARG A 249 -11.54 -47.44 28.01
C ARG A 249 -11.12 -46.14 28.70
N THR A 250 -11.77 -45.01 28.38
CA THR A 250 -11.45 -43.67 28.92
C THR A 250 -10.03 -43.15 28.61
N VAL A 251 -9.29 -43.76 27.67
CA VAL A 251 -7.90 -43.39 27.40
C VAL A 251 -7.78 -42.23 26.40
N CYS A 252 -6.96 -41.22 26.73
CA CYS A 252 -6.66 -40.14 25.79
C CYS A 252 -5.73 -40.58 24.63
N SER A 253 -6.19 -40.38 23.39
CA SER A 253 -5.44 -40.67 22.16
C SER A 253 -4.20 -39.79 21.88
N ARG A 254 -3.95 -38.72 22.66
CA ARG A 254 -2.80 -37.82 22.44
C ARG A 254 -1.45 -38.49 22.80
N HIS A 255 -0.46 -38.42 21.90
CA HIS A 255 0.83 -39.15 21.92
C HIS A 255 1.67 -39.03 23.20
N HIS A 256 1.50 -37.99 24.02
CA HIS A 256 2.23 -37.79 25.28
C HIS A 256 1.35 -37.37 26.46
N CYS A 257 0.04 -37.61 26.39
CA CYS A 257 -0.87 -37.29 27.48
C CYS A 257 -1.24 -38.54 28.27
N SER A 258 -1.10 -38.51 29.60
CA SER A 258 -1.51 -39.60 30.50
C SER A 258 -2.94 -39.48 31.02
N GLY A 259 -3.72 -38.49 30.54
CA GLY A 259 -5.04 -38.18 31.08
C GLY A 259 -6.14 -39.15 30.64
N SER A 260 -7.17 -39.23 31.47
CA SER A 260 -8.46 -39.88 31.22
C SER A 260 -9.41 -38.97 30.46
N LEU A 261 -10.36 -39.59 29.76
CA LEU A 261 -11.46 -38.96 29.06
C LEU A 261 -12.72 -39.03 29.92
N LYS A 262 -13.29 -37.86 30.21
CA LYS A 262 -14.57 -37.73 30.89
C LYS A 262 -15.66 -37.40 29.86
N GLU A 263 -16.78 -38.11 29.93
CA GLU A 263 -17.96 -37.78 29.13
C GLU A 263 -18.56 -36.46 29.60
N ILE A 264 -18.90 -35.59 28.65
CA ILE A 264 -19.50 -34.28 28.88
C ILE A 264 -20.50 -33.99 27.76
N ARG A 265 -21.66 -33.41 28.09
CA ARG A 265 -22.60 -32.94 27.07
C ARG A 265 -22.03 -31.72 26.39
N ALA A 266 -22.21 -31.60 25.08
CA ALA A 266 -21.66 -30.49 24.31
C ALA A 266 -22.16 -29.11 24.81
N GLY A 267 -23.39 -29.04 25.32
CA GLY A 267 -23.96 -27.84 25.94
C GLY A 267 -23.25 -27.40 27.24
N ASP A 268 -22.65 -28.34 27.96
CA ASP A 268 -21.98 -28.09 29.25
C ASP A 268 -20.49 -27.72 29.09
N LEU A 269 -19.99 -27.64 27.85
CA LEU A 269 -18.61 -27.27 27.58
C LEU A 269 -18.34 -25.82 27.98
N ASN A 270 -17.25 -25.59 28.73
CA ASN A 270 -16.75 -24.25 29.07
C ASN A 270 -16.62 -23.34 27.86
N ALA A 271 -16.96 -22.05 28.03
CA ALA A 271 -16.90 -21.05 26.96
C ALA A 271 -15.53 -21.05 26.27
N ASN A 272 -15.55 -21.09 24.93
CA ASN A 272 -14.35 -21.10 24.10
C ASN A 272 -14.48 -20.03 23.02
N HIS A 273 -13.47 -19.16 22.91
CA HIS A 273 -13.47 -18.03 21.97
C HIS A 273 -13.78 -18.45 20.53
N TYR A 274 -13.08 -19.47 20.01
CA TYR A 274 -13.27 -19.94 18.64
C TYR A 274 -14.62 -20.63 18.45
N ARG A 275 -15.11 -21.39 19.44
CA ARG A 275 -16.46 -21.96 19.40
C ARG A 275 -17.53 -20.88 19.29
N LEU A 276 -17.40 -19.81 20.08
CA LEU A 276 -18.30 -18.66 20.03
C LEU A 276 -18.19 -17.95 18.67
N LEU A 277 -16.97 -17.75 18.16
CA LEU A 277 -16.72 -17.12 16.87
C LEU A 277 -17.33 -17.89 15.70
N TYR A 278 -17.24 -19.23 15.70
CA TYR A 278 -17.85 -20.08 14.68
C TYR A 278 -19.37 -20.16 14.78
N LYS A 279 -19.93 -20.02 15.99
CA LYS A 279 -21.38 -19.95 16.22
C LYS A 279 -21.94 -18.54 15.92
N ALA A 280 -21.11 -17.49 15.97
CA ALA A 280 -21.52 -16.13 15.70
C ALA A 280 -21.94 -15.94 14.24
N ASP A 281 -22.93 -15.08 14.03
CA ASP A 281 -23.38 -14.71 12.69
C ASP A 281 -22.45 -13.65 12.09
N LEU A 282 -21.25 -14.10 11.72
CA LEU A 282 -20.28 -13.28 11.01
C LEU A 282 -20.59 -13.30 9.50
N PRO A 283 -20.33 -12.17 8.81
CA PRO A 283 -20.43 -12.12 7.35
C PRO A 283 -19.52 -13.19 6.73
N ASP A 284 -20.00 -13.86 5.67
CA ASP A 284 -19.29 -14.98 5.05
C ASP A 284 -17.93 -14.59 4.44
N SER A 285 -17.74 -13.30 4.13
CA SER A 285 -16.45 -12.74 3.74
C SER A 285 -16.32 -11.29 4.20
N LEU A 286 -15.10 -10.93 4.63
CA LEU A 286 -14.75 -9.53 4.87
C LEU A 286 -14.43 -8.87 3.53
N ARG A 287 -15.37 -8.05 3.06
CA ARG A 287 -15.10 -7.12 1.96
C ARG A 287 -14.20 -5.98 2.44
N VAL A 288 -13.01 -5.91 1.87
CA VAL A 288 -12.03 -4.83 2.09
C VAL A 288 -11.93 -3.99 0.81
N GLU A 289 -12.07 -2.67 0.93
CA GLU A 289 -11.84 -1.73 -0.17
C GLU A 289 -10.81 -0.68 0.25
N GLU A 290 -10.20 -0.01 -0.73
CA GLU A 290 -9.37 1.17 -0.45
C GLU A 290 -10.17 2.45 -0.60
N HIS A 291 -9.68 3.52 0.02
CA HIS A 291 -10.19 4.86 -0.24
C HIS A 291 -9.06 5.88 -0.17
N THR A 292 -8.56 6.24 -1.34
CA THR A 292 -7.43 7.14 -1.50
C THR A 292 -7.83 8.29 -2.43
N ALA A 293 -7.01 9.35 -2.47
CA ALA A 293 -7.20 10.43 -3.44
C ALA A 293 -6.99 9.97 -4.91
N GLN A 294 -6.55 8.71 -5.10
CA GLN A 294 -6.35 8.10 -6.40
C GLN A 294 -7.60 7.41 -6.93
N LEU A 295 -8.68 7.30 -6.15
CA LEU A 295 -9.97 6.85 -6.64
C LEU A 295 -10.72 7.99 -7.32
N ASP A 296 -11.50 7.66 -8.34
CA ASP A 296 -12.46 8.58 -8.91
C ASP A 296 -13.56 8.96 -7.91
N LYS A 297 -14.15 10.14 -8.11
CA LYS A 297 -15.17 10.73 -7.25
C LYS A 297 -16.43 9.86 -7.14
N GLU A 298 -16.88 9.23 -8.22
CA GLU A 298 -18.08 8.40 -8.22
C GLU A 298 -17.83 7.10 -7.46
N LYS A 299 -16.67 6.46 -7.72
CA LYS A 299 -16.26 5.24 -7.02
C LYS A 299 -16.01 5.47 -5.54
N ALA A 300 -15.35 6.57 -5.18
CA ALA A 300 -15.13 6.95 -3.78
C ALA A 300 -16.47 7.14 -3.04
N ARG A 301 -17.46 7.79 -3.67
CA ARG A 301 -18.82 7.95 -3.10
C ARG A 301 -19.59 6.64 -3.00
N GLU A 302 -19.44 5.75 -3.98
CA GLU A 302 -19.99 4.39 -3.93
C GLU A 302 -19.44 3.65 -2.70
N PHE A 303 -18.12 3.59 -2.54
CA PHE A 303 -17.48 2.93 -1.40
C PHE A 303 -17.82 3.58 -0.07
N GLN A 304 -17.95 4.90 0.00
CA GLN A 304 -18.43 5.58 1.21
C GLN A 304 -19.85 5.13 1.60
N ARG A 305 -20.77 5.08 0.64
CA ARG A 305 -22.15 4.62 0.87
C ARG A 305 -22.18 3.16 1.27
N GLU A 306 -21.50 2.30 0.53
CA GLU A 306 -21.45 0.86 0.83
C GLU A 306 -20.79 0.56 2.18
N PHE A 307 -19.80 1.35 2.60
CA PHE A 307 -19.20 1.23 3.92
C PHE A 307 -20.16 1.69 5.03
N LYS A 308 -20.88 2.80 4.82
CA LYS A 308 -21.92 3.27 5.75
C LYS A 308 -23.08 2.26 5.90
N ASP A 309 -23.44 1.59 4.80
CA ASP A 309 -24.46 0.53 4.76
C ASP A 309 -23.97 -0.82 5.32
N GLY A 310 -22.70 -0.94 5.71
CA GLY A 310 -22.11 -2.20 6.20
C GLY A 310 -21.81 -3.25 5.12
N LYS A 311 -21.92 -2.90 3.83
CA LYS A 311 -21.57 -3.79 2.69
C LYS A 311 -20.05 -3.90 2.50
N ILE A 312 -19.30 -2.86 2.85
CA ILE A 312 -17.84 -2.89 3.00
C ILE A 312 -17.52 -2.94 4.48
N HIS A 313 -16.69 -3.90 4.89
CA HIS A 313 -16.38 -4.15 6.30
C HIS A 313 -15.10 -3.43 6.75
N VAL A 314 -14.16 -3.26 5.83
CA VAL A 314 -12.88 -2.59 6.10
C VAL A 314 -12.56 -1.63 4.97
N LEU A 315 -12.25 -0.38 5.32
CA LEU A 315 -11.82 0.64 4.37
C LEU A 315 -10.37 1.04 4.65
N SER A 316 -9.46 0.69 3.74
CA SER A 316 -8.05 1.08 3.82
C SER A 316 -7.89 2.52 3.29
N CYS A 317 -7.78 3.46 4.22
CA CYS A 317 -7.86 4.88 3.93
C CYS A 317 -6.49 5.57 3.97
N SER A 318 -6.30 6.59 3.11
CA SER A 318 -5.23 7.57 3.27
C SER A 318 -5.71 8.76 4.12
N THR A 319 -5.06 9.93 4.00
CA THR A 319 -5.50 11.19 4.64
C THR A 319 -6.89 11.68 4.18
N THR A 320 -7.53 10.99 3.23
CA THR A 320 -8.85 11.35 2.67
C THR A 320 -9.97 11.36 3.69
N PHE A 321 -9.82 10.61 4.80
CA PHE A 321 -10.79 10.59 5.90
C PHE A 321 -10.33 11.32 7.17
N GLU A 322 -9.18 11.99 7.12
CA GLU A 322 -8.83 12.93 8.20
C GLU A 322 -9.79 14.12 8.22
N LEU A 323 -10.23 14.58 7.05
CA LEU A 323 -11.08 15.75 6.86
C LEU A 323 -12.55 15.37 6.70
N GLY A 324 -13.42 15.91 7.57
CA GLY A 324 -14.85 16.20 7.37
C GLY A 324 -15.85 15.12 6.90
N VAL A 325 -15.44 13.95 6.40
CA VAL A 325 -16.39 12.96 5.85
C VAL A 325 -17.08 12.22 6.99
N ASP A 326 -18.42 12.25 6.98
CA ASP A 326 -19.24 11.49 7.92
C ASP A 326 -19.43 10.06 7.42
N LEU A 327 -18.63 9.14 7.98
CA LEU A 327 -18.77 7.70 7.78
C LEU A 327 -19.81 7.08 8.73
N GLY A 328 -20.49 7.89 9.54
CA GLY A 328 -21.18 7.42 10.73
C GLY A 328 -20.19 7.01 11.81
N ASN A 329 -20.60 6.08 12.65
CA ASN A 329 -19.84 5.70 13.84
C ASN A 329 -19.01 4.46 13.57
N LEU A 330 -17.68 4.59 13.62
CA LEU A 330 -16.76 3.47 13.50
C LEU A 330 -16.62 2.75 14.85
N ASP A 331 -16.58 1.42 14.81
CA ASP A 331 -16.31 0.60 15.99
C ASP A 331 -14.79 0.50 16.27
N THR A 332 -13.97 0.45 15.20
CA THR A 332 -12.52 0.28 15.33
C THR A 332 -11.74 1.05 14.28
N ILE A 333 -10.61 1.64 14.69
CA ILE A 333 -9.65 2.30 13.81
C ILE A 333 -8.29 1.65 13.99
N PHE A 334 -7.68 1.28 12.86
CA PHE A 334 -6.35 0.70 12.82
C PHE A 334 -5.37 1.64 12.12
N LEU A 335 -4.39 2.14 12.87
CA LEU A 335 -3.31 2.96 12.36
C LEU A 335 -2.06 2.10 12.15
N ARG A 336 -1.64 1.93 10.88
CA ARG A 336 -0.49 1.08 10.49
C ARG A 336 0.89 1.60 10.94
N ASN A 337 0.95 2.85 11.39
CA ASN A 337 2.12 3.53 11.93
C ASN A 337 1.61 4.71 12.77
N VAL A 338 2.48 5.23 13.63
CA VAL A 338 2.19 6.48 14.34
C VAL A 338 2.04 7.60 13.29
N PRO A 339 0.94 8.36 13.27
CA PRO A 339 0.77 9.54 12.43
C PRO A 339 1.90 10.55 12.68
N PRO A 340 2.24 11.42 11.69
CA PRO A 340 3.33 12.37 11.85
C PRO A 340 3.12 13.37 13.00
N GLU A 341 1.89 13.85 13.17
CA GLU A 341 1.54 14.87 14.17
C GLU A 341 0.34 14.47 15.04
N ALA A 342 0.25 15.06 16.23
CA ALA A 342 -0.86 14.88 17.18
C ALA A 342 -2.22 15.29 16.60
N PHE A 343 -2.25 16.31 15.74
CA PHE A 343 -3.46 16.71 15.03
C PHE A 343 -3.98 15.58 14.13
N ASN A 344 -3.12 14.96 13.33
CA ASN A 344 -3.51 13.84 12.46
C ASN A 344 -4.00 12.67 13.30
N TYR A 345 -3.34 12.38 14.42
CA TYR A 345 -3.75 11.31 15.33
C TYR A 345 -5.16 11.55 15.88
N THR A 346 -5.42 12.73 16.43
CA THR A 346 -6.71 13.10 17.02
C THR A 346 -7.84 13.08 15.99
N GLN A 347 -7.60 13.62 14.79
CA GLN A 347 -8.58 13.59 13.69
C GLN A 347 -8.91 12.18 13.21
N ARG A 348 -7.91 11.28 13.17
CA ARG A 348 -8.12 9.89 12.80
C ARG A 348 -8.86 9.14 13.89
N VAL A 349 -8.37 9.17 15.13
CA VAL A 349 -8.94 8.40 16.26
C VAL A 349 -10.34 8.89 16.65
N GLY A 350 -10.61 10.20 16.54
CA GLY A 350 -11.92 10.80 16.82
C GLY A 350 -13.06 10.38 15.88
N ARG A 351 -12.80 9.47 14.93
CA ARG A 351 -13.82 8.84 14.07
C ARG A 351 -14.45 7.60 14.73
N ALA A 352 -13.82 7.02 15.75
CA ALA A 352 -14.35 5.87 16.49
C ALA A 352 -15.09 6.31 17.76
N GLY A 353 -16.00 5.45 18.24
CA GLY A 353 -16.57 5.59 19.60
C GLY A 353 -17.62 6.68 19.75
N ARG A 354 -18.33 7.03 18.67
CA ARG A 354 -19.43 8.03 18.68
C ARG A 354 -20.81 7.44 19.01
N ARG A 355 -20.97 6.11 19.09
CA ARG A 355 -22.25 5.46 19.50
C ARG A 355 -22.36 5.42 21.02
N SER A 356 -23.51 5.83 21.54
CA SER A 356 -23.90 5.55 22.93
C SER A 356 -23.98 4.04 23.16
N GLY A 357 -23.22 3.52 24.15
CA GLY A 357 -23.33 2.14 24.61
C GLY A 357 -22.20 1.18 24.21
N TYR A 358 -21.29 1.56 23.29
CA TYR A 358 -20.15 0.73 22.91
C TYR A 358 -18.84 1.54 22.84
N PRO A 359 -17.77 1.12 23.53
CA PRO A 359 -16.49 1.80 23.44
C PRO A 359 -15.88 1.61 22.05
N GLY A 360 -15.46 2.71 21.41
CA GLY A 360 -14.68 2.64 20.17
C GLY A 360 -13.23 2.28 20.46
N PHE A 361 -12.62 1.46 19.60
CA PHE A 361 -11.22 1.07 19.74
C PHE A 361 -10.32 1.76 18.72
N ALA A 362 -9.18 2.26 19.18
CA ALA A 362 -8.13 2.77 18.31
C ALA A 362 -6.83 2.00 18.56
N ILE A 363 -6.36 1.28 17.54
CA ILE A 363 -5.14 0.47 17.59
C ILE A 363 -4.07 1.15 16.75
N THR A 364 -2.97 1.54 17.38
CA THR A 364 -1.81 2.12 16.68
C THR A 364 -0.66 1.13 16.66
N TYR A 365 -0.35 0.59 15.48
CA TYR A 365 0.78 -0.30 15.29
C TYR A 365 2.07 0.51 15.13
N CYS A 366 2.91 0.51 16.17
CA CYS A 366 4.21 1.16 16.16
C CYS A 366 5.27 0.25 15.51
N ARG A 367 5.88 0.70 14.43
CA ARG A 367 6.97 -0.04 13.76
C ARG A 367 8.28 0.15 14.54
N ARG A 368 9.29 -0.63 14.19
CA ARG A 368 10.68 -0.47 14.69
C ARG A 368 11.41 0.75 14.09
N GLY A 369 10.66 1.75 13.63
CA GLY A 369 11.21 3.00 13.13
C GLY A 369 11.51 3.95 14.28
N PRO A 370 12.57 4.78 14.19
CA PRO A 370 12.90 5.76 15.22
C PRO A 370 11.74 6.66 15.68
N HIS A 371 10.92 7.15 14.74
CA HIS A 371 9.72 7.93 15.02
C HIS A 371 8.70 7.17 15.87
N ASP A 372 8.33 5.97 15.42
CA ASP A 372 7.31 5.15 16.08
C ASP A 372 7.78 4.71 17.46
N LEU A 373 9.06 4.37 17.64
CA LEU A 373 9.64 4.02 18.93
C LEU A 373 9.66 5.20 19.91
N TYR A 374 9.96 6.41 19.43
CA TYR A 374 9.93 7.63 20.24
C TYR A 374 8.53 7.87 20.82
N HIS A 375 7.47 7.74 20.02
CA HIS A 375 6.10 7.87 20.51
C HIS A 375 5.60 6.63 21.26
N PHE A 376 6.12 5.44 20.96
CA PHE A 376 5.80 4.23 21.72
C PHE A 376 6.33 4.31 23.16
N SER A 377 7.52 4.90 23.35
CA SER A 377 8.12 5.11 24.68
C SER A 377 7.33 6.09 25.55
N GLU A 378 6.71 7.10 24.94
CA GLU A 378 5.88 8.08 25.63
C GLU A 378 4.63 8.46 24.81
N PRO A 379 3.58 7.61 24.83
CA PRO A 379 2.39 7.80 23.99
C PRO A 379 1.61 9.10 24.30
N GLN A 380 1.75 9.63 25.51
CA GLN A 380 1.06 10.85 25.96
C GLN A 380 1.37 12.07 25.10
N ARG A 381 2.55 12.13 24.46
CA ARG A 381 2.92 13.23 23.56
C ARG A 381 1.98 13.34 22.36
N MET A 382 1.53 12.20 21.83
CA MET A 382 0.62 12.15 20.70
C MET A 382 -0.84 12.37 21.14
N LEU A 383 -1.21 11.91 22.34
CA LEU A 383 -2.56 12.02 22.89
C LEU A 383 -2.90 13.42 23.43
N LYS A 384 -1.94 14.08 24.07
CA LYS A 384 -2.09 15.44 24.66
C LYS A 384 -1.59 16.56 23.73
N GLY A 385 -0.94 16.22 22.61
CA GLY A 385 -0.14 17.15 21.82
C GLY A 385 -0.88 18.44 21.44
N ARG A 386 -0.16 19.57 21.50
CA ARG A 386 -0.74 20.89 21.18
C ARG A 386 -1.06 20.97 19.69
N ILE A 387 -2.32 21.25 19.36
CA ILE A 387 -2.76 21.55 18.00
C ILE A 387 -2.59 23.05 17.78
N ARG A 388 -1.74 23.44 16.83
CA ARG A 388 -1.52 24.84 16.45
C ARG A 388 -2.55 25.30 15.42
N PRO A 389 -3.07 26.54 15.49
CA PRO A 389 -3.97 27.08 14.48
C PRO A 389 -3.23 27.26 13.14
N PRO A 390 -3.88 26.99 11.99
CA PRO A 390 -3.27 27.19 10.68
C PRO A 390 -3.12 28.69 10.36
N VAL A 391 -2.01 29.06 9.72
CA VAL A 391 -1.78 30.40 9.20
C VAL A 391 -2.05 30.41 7.69
N ILE A 392 -2.76 31.43 7.21
CA ILE A 392 -3.08 31.60 5.78
C ILE A 392 -2.32 32.81 5.24
N SER A 393 -1.61 32.62 4.13
CA SER A 393 -1.03 33.72 3.36
C SER A 393 -1.90 34.07 2.16
N LEU A 394 -2.18 35.36 2.00
CA LEU A 394 -2.94 35.90 0.87
C LEU A 394 -2.02 36.44 -0.24
N GLN A 395 -0.70 36.24 -0.14
CA GLN A 395 0.29 36.81 -1.07
C GLN A 395 0.83 35.80 -2.09
N ASN A 396 0.35 34.55 -2.07
CA ASN A 396 0.84 33.52 -2.98
C ASN A 396 0.37 33.77 -4.42
N GLU A 397 1.30 34.22 -5.27
CA GLU A 397 1.05 34.58 -6.67
C GLU A 397 0.38 33.46 -7.47
N LYS A 398 0.82 32.22 -7.27
CA LYS A 398 0.31 31.06 -8.03
C LYS A 398 -1.13 30.73 -7.64
N ILE A 399 -1.49 30.86 -6.37
CA ILE A 399 -2.88 30.69 -5.89
C ILE A 399 -3.75 31.82 -6.45
N ILE A 400 -3.31 33.07 -6.32
CA ILE A 400 -4.06 34.24 -6.81
C ILE A 400 -4.28 34.14 -8.32
N ALA A 401 -3.25 33.79 -9.10
CA ALA A 401 -3.37 33.61 -10.54
C ALA A 401 -4.48 32.59 -10.92
N ARG A 402 -4.60 31.48 -10.19
CA ARG A 402 -5.66 30.50 -10.44
C ARG A 402 -7.06 31.01 -10.06
N HIS A 403 -7.17 31.85 -9.03
CA HIS A 403 -8.43 32.54 -8.73
C HIS A 403 -8.80 33.54 -9.82
N ILE A 404 -7.81 34.26 -10.38
CA ILE A 404 -8.02 35.14 -11.54
C ILE A 404 -8.54 34.32 -12.73
N VAL A 405 -7.90 33.19 -13.06
CA VAL A 405 -8.35 32.27 -14.13
C VAL A 405 -9.79 31.81 -13.87
N ALA A 406 -10.10 31.33 -12.65
CA ALA A 406 -11.43 30.81 -12.31
C ALA A 406 -12.53 31.88 -12.44
N MET A 407 -12.27 33.12 -12.00
CA MET A 407 -13.21 34.23 -12.14
C MET A 407 -13.38 34.65 -13.60
N ALA A 408 -12.28 34.74 -14.36
CA ALA A 408 -12.27 35.05 -15.78
C ALA A 408 -13.05 33.99 -16.60
N MET A 409 -12.80 32.70 -16.35
CA MET A 409 -13.54 31.60 -16.94
C MET A 409 -15.01 31.59 -16.54
N SER A 410 -15.33 31.94 -15.28
CA SER A 410 -16.73 32.06 -14.83
C SER A 410 -17.48 33.16 -15.58
N ALA A 411 -16.84 34.27 -15.91
CA ALA A 411 -17.42 35.30 -16.76
C ALA A 411 -17.59 34.79 -18.21
N PHE A 412 -16.59 34.11 -18.76
CA PHE A 412 -16.64 33.51 -20.09
C PHE A 412 -17.78 32.50 -20.24
N PHE A 413 -17.95 31.58 -19.29
CA PHE A 413 -19.03 30.59 -19.34
C PHE A 413 -20.43 31.18 -19.11
N ARG A 414 -20.54 32.36 -18.50
CA ARG A 414 -21.82 33.08 -18.44
C ARG A 414 -22.16 33.74 -19.77
N ALA A 415 -21.17 34.28 -20.47
CA ALA A 415 -21.35 34.84 -21.80
C ALA A 415 -21.58 33.77 -22.88
N PHE A 416 -20.98 32.58 -22.69
CA PHE A 416 -21.02 31.46 -23.63
C PHE A 416 -21.39 30.13 -22.92
N PRO A 417 -22.65 29.96 -22.45
CA PRO A 417 -23.07 28.79 -21.68
C PRO A 417 -22.88 27.45 -22.39
N GLU A 418 -22.95 27.43 -23.72
CA GLU A 418 -22.69 26.26 -24.55
C GLU A 418 -21.27 25.72 -24.39
N ARG A 419 -20.29 26.61 -24.14
CA ARG A 419 -18.88 26.26 -23.94
C ARG A 419 -18.60 25.49 -22.67
N PHE A 420 -19.54 25.43 -21.72
CA PHE A 420 -19.34 24.75 -20.44
C PHE A 420 -19.75 23.26 -20.45
N LYS A 421 -20.36 22.78 -21.54
CA LYS A 421 -20.91 21.42 -21.61
C LYS A 421 -19.84 20.33 -21.73
N SER A 422 -19.06 20.38 -22.81
CA SER A 422 -18.05 19.37 -23.13
C SER A 422 -16.75 20.00 -23.63
N VAL A 423 -15.65 19.24 -23.58
CA VAL A 423 -14.34 19.64 -24.11
C VAL A 423 -14.44 20.05 -25.59
N GLU A 424 -15.21 19.34 -26.40
CA GLU A 424 -15.47 19.74 -27.78
C GLU A 424 -16.15 21.10 -27.87
N SER A 425 -17.19 21.33 -27.05
CA SER A 425 -17.89 22.61 -27.05
C SER A 425 -16.95 23.75 -26.64
N LEU A 426 -16.12 23.55 -25.61
CA LEU A 426 -15.14 24.52 -25.13
C LEU A 426 -14.20 24.99 -26.24
N PHE A 427 -13.62 24.03 -26.98
CA PHE A 427 -12.59 24.31 -27.98
C PHE A 427 -13.11 24.42 -29.42
N LYS A 428 -14.42 24.24 -29.65
CA LYS A 428 -15.12 24.09 -30.94
C LYS A 428 -14.68 22.89 -31.77
N ASN A 429 -13.39 22.78 -32.08
CA ASN A 429 -12.81 21.75 -32.93
C ASN A 429 -11.47 21.30 -32.36
N LEU A 430 -11.35 20.04 -31.93
CA LEU A 430 -10.10 19.55 -31.34
C LEU A 430 -8.97 19.33 -32.36
N VAL A 431 -9.27 19.27 -33.67
CA VAL A 431 -8.23 19.24 -34.70
C VAL A 431 -7.61 20.61 -34.86
N ASN A 432 -8.39 21.69 -34.82
CA ASN A 432 -7.90 23.08 -34.87
C ASN A 432 -8.63 23.89 -33.80
N PRO A 433 -8.19 23.80 -32.53
CA PRO A 433 -8.90 24.40 -31.43
C PRO A 433 -8.77 25.91 -31.43
N SER A 434 -9.80 26.58 -30.91
CA SER A 434 -9.88 28.03 -30.83
C SER A 434 -10.37 28.52 -29.46
N GLY A 435 -10.50 27.64 -28.48
CA GLY A 435 -11.07 28.01 -27.18
C GLY A 435 -10.19 29.00 -26.42
N VAL A 436 -8.87 28.87 -26.49
CA VAL A 436 -7.94 29.84 -25.87
C VAL A 436 -7.98 31.18 -26.60
N ALA A 437 -7.99 31.17 -27.93
CA ALA A 437 -8.07 32.39 -28.74
C ALA A 437 -9.41 33.13 -28.52
N ASP A 438 -10.53 32.41 -28.55
CA ASP A 438 -11.86 32.91 -28.24
C ASP A 438 -11.91 33.52 -26.82
N PHE A 439 -11.30 32.83 -25.85
CA PHE A 439 -11.23 33.30 -24.48
C PHE A 439 -10.38 34.57 -24.37
N LYS A 440 -9.21 34.63 -25.01
CA LYS A 440 -8.36 35.83 -25.05
C LYS A 440 -9.11 37.04 -25.62
N LEU A 441 -9.78 36.85 -26.75
CA LEU A 441 -10.62 37.89 -27.37
C LEU A 441 -11.74 38.36 -26.43
N PHE A 442 -12.42 37.43 -25.75
CA PHE A 442 -13.42 37.78 -24.74
C PHE A 442 -12.83 38.60 -23.58
N LEU A 443 -11.65 38.21 -23.07
CA LEU A 443 -10.99 38.96 -21.98
C LEU A 443 -10.62 40.37 -22.41
N GLU A 444 -10.16 40.56 -23.65
CA GLU A 444 -9.83 41.88 -24.19
C GLU A 444 -11.08 42.77 -24.31
N GLN A 445 -12.21 42.21 -24.75
CA GLN A 445 -13.49 42.92 -24.88
C GLN A 445 -14.13 43.25 -23.51
N CYS A 446 -14.11 42.31 -22.56
CA CYS A 446 -14.79 42.43 -21.27
C CYS A 446 -13.88 42.86 -20.11
N GLN A 447 -12.65 43.31 -20.39
CA GLN A 447 -11.61 43.56 -19.37
C GLN A 447 -12.06 44.49 -18.24
N ILE A 448 -12.87 45.51 -18.52
CA ILE A 448 -13.27 46.52 -17.52
C ILE A 448 -14.11 45.88 -16.40
N ASN A 449 -15.12 45.08 -16.79
CA ASN A 449 -16.03 44.43 -15.85
C ASN A 449 -15.33 43.31 -15.06
N ILE A 450 -14.47 42.54 -15.75
CA ILE A 450 -13.71 41.46 -15.12
C ILE A 450 -12.69 42.05 -14.14
N LYS A 451 -11.92 43.08 -14.54
CA LYS A 451 -10.93 43.75 -13.68
C LYS A 451 -11.57 44.38 -12.44
N ARG A 452 -12.79 44.94 -12.55
CA ARG A 452 -13.54 45.43 -11.38
C ARG A 452 -13.81 44.30 -10.38
N SER A 453 -14.24 43.14 -10.88
CA SER A 453 -14.50 41.95 -10.04
C SER A 453 -13.20 41.41 -9.43
N LEU A 454 -12.12 41.35 -10.20
CA LEU A 454 -10.81 40.88 -9.74
C LEU A 454 -10.23 41.79 -8.65
N ARG A 455 -10.35 43.12 -8.77
CA ARG A 455 -9.91 44.08 -7.76
C ARG A 455 -10.63 43.94 -6.42
N ALA A 456 -11.83 43.36 -6.39
CA ALA A 456 -12.55 43.10 -5.15
C ALA A 456 -12.04 41.84 -4.41
N VAL A 457 -11.31 40.95 -5.11
CA VAL A 457 -10.87 39.65 -4.57
C VAL A 457 -9.35 39.58 -4.38
N VAL A 458 -8.58 40.22 -5.25
CA VAL A 458 -7.11 40.25 -5.16
C VAL A 458 -6.68 41.30 -4.12
N PRO A 459 -5.84 40.92 -3.13
CA PRO A 459 -5.30 41.86 -2.15
C PRO A 459 -4.60 43.06 -2.81
N ALA A 460 -4.71 44.23 -2.18
CA ALA A 460 -4.24 45.50 -2.75
C ALA A 460 -2.75 45.50 -3.09
N ASP A 461 -1.92 44.90 -2.24
CA ASP A 461 -0.47 44.73 -2.41
C ASP A 461 -0.08 43.75 -3.54
N MET A 462 -1.03 42.94 -4.02
CA MET A 462 -0.83 41.96 -5.08
C MET A 462 -1.35 42.41 -6.45
N ILE A 463 -2.11 43.51 -6.53
CA ILE A 463 -2.71 44.01 -7.79
C ILE A 463 -1.64 44.25 -8.86
N ASP A 464 -0.56 44.94 -8.48
CA ASP A 464 0.50 45.33 -9.41
C ASP A 464 1.32 44.09 -9.83
N LYS A 465 1.71 43.25 -8.87
CA LYS A 465 2.43 41.97 -9.13
C LYS A 465 1.63 41.03 -10.03
N MET A 466 0.31 40.99 -9.85
CA MET A 466 -0.57 40.18 -10.69
C MET A 466 -0.76 40.76 -12.09
N GLY A 467 -0.29 41.98 -12.35
CA GLY A 467 -0.44 42.62 -13.64
C GLY A 467 -1.86 43.12 -13.89
N LEU A 468 -2.64 43.38 -12.83
CA LEU A 468 -4.01 43.89 -12.97
C LEU A 468 -4.04 45.38 -13.32
N GLN A 469 -2.97 46.13 -13.10
CA GLN A 469 -2.89 47.52 -13.58
C GLN A 469 -2.73 47.59 -15.09
N ASN A 470 -1.94 46.68 -15.67
CA ASN A 470 -1.71 46.57 -17.10
C ASN A 470 -2.51 45.39 -17.69
N LYS A 471 -2.29 45.07 -18.97
CA LYS A 471 -2.98 43.94 -19.63
C LYS A 471 -2.26 42.59 -19.42
N SER A 472 -1.14 42.56 -18.70
CA SER A 472 -0.31 41.34 -18.60
C SER A 472 -1.00 40.18 -17.84
N TRP A 473 -2.01 40.45 -17.02
CA TRP A 473 -2.82 39.39 -16.40
C TRP A 473 -3.57 38.54 -17.43
N ILE A 474 -3.93 39.09 -18.60
CA ILE A 474 -4.54 38.35 -19.71
C ILE A 474 -3.54 37.32 -20.23
N ASP A 475 -2.29 37.73 -20.49
CA ASP A 475 -1.24 36.81 -20.96
C ASP A 475 -0.90 35.73 -19.91
N LYS A 476 -0.99 36.03 -18.60
CA LYS A 476 -0.84 34.99 -17.55
C LYS A 476 -1.93 33.91 -17.62
N VAL A 477 -3.12 34.26 -18.11
CA VAL A 477 -4.32 33.41 -18.10
C VAL A 477 -4.55 32.72 -19.46
N SER A 478 -4.18 33.37 -20.57
CA SER A 478 -4.42 32.91 -21.94
C SER A 478 -3.23 33.08 -22.90
N GLY A 479 -2.03 33.36 -22.39
CA GLY A 479 -0.80 33.37 -23.20
C GLY A 479 -0.28 31.96 -23.51
N ASP A 480 0.70 31.83 -24.39
CA ASP A 480 1.15 30.55 -24.96
C ASP A 480 1.70 29.53 -23.95
N GLU A 481 2.16 30.02 -22.80
CA GLU A 481 2.66 29.22 -21.66
C GLU A 481 1.64 29.12 -20.52
N SER A 482 0.43 29.67 -20.69
CA SER A 482 -0.63 29.56 -19.69
C SER A 482 -1.09 28.11 -19.54
N ARG A 483 -1.57 27.73 -18.36
CA ARG A 483 -2.12 26.38 -18.12
C ARG A 483 -3.30 26.07 -19.05
N PHE A 484 -4.08 27.07 -19.45
CA PHE A 484 -5.18 26.86 -20.36
C PHE A 484 -4.70 26.54 -21.79
N SER A 485 -3.69 27.27 -22.28
CA SER A 485 -3.05 27.00 -23.58
C SER A 485 -2.38 25.63 -23.64
N LEU A 486 -1.67 25.25 -22.57
CA LEU A 486 -1.08 23.92 -22.46
C LEU A 486 -2.17 22.83 -22.46
N ALA A 487 -3.27 23.05 -21.74
CA ALA A 487 -4.39 22.10 -21.72
C ALA A 487 -5.05 21.93 -23.11
N GLU A 488 -5.27 23.02 -23.85
CA GLU A 488 -5.79 23.00 -25.21
C GLU A 488 -4.85 22.24 -26.17
N ALA A 489 -3.56 22.56 -26.12
CA ALA A 489 -2.54 21.90 -26.95
C ALA A 489 -2.43 20.40 -26.64
N GLU A 490 -2.43 20.03 -25.35
CA GLU A 490 -2.40 18.63 -24.91
C GLU A 490 -3.61 17.84 -25.42
N ILE A 491 -4.82 18.36 -25.22
CA ILE A 491 -6.04 17.62 -25.56
C ILE A 491 -6.24 17.52 -27.08
N SER A 492 -5.85 18.57 -27.82
CA SER A 492 -5.83 18.55 -29.28
C SER A 492 -4.84 17.50 -29.80
N ASN A 493 -3.64 17.45 -29.23
CA ASN A 493 -2.64 16.46 -29.60
C ASN A 493 -3.10 15.03 -29.29
N ASP A 494 -3.63 14.79 -28.08
CA ASP A 494 -4.17 13.49 -27.68
C ASP A 494 -5.29 13.05 -28.63
N TYR A 495 -6.18 13.98 -29.02
CA TYR A 495 -7.26 13.71 -29.96
C TYR A 495 -6.75 13.34 -31.36
N ARG A 496 -5.83 14.13 -31.92
CA ARG A 496 -5.23 13.86 -33.25
C ARG A 496 -4.50 12.51 -33.26
N ALA A 497 -3.65 12.24 -32.27
CA ALA A 497 -2.89 11.00 -32.18
C ALA A 497 -3.80 9.76 -32.13
N VAL A 498 -4.93 9.84 -31.41
CA VAL A 498 -5.92 8.76 -31.35
C VAL A 498 -6.66 8.59 -32.69
N ARG A 499 -6.97 9.69 -33.39
CA ARG A 499 -7.59 9.63 -34.73
C ARG A 499 -6.65 9.06 -35.78
N ASP A 500 -5.39 9.45 -35.75
CA ASP A 500 -4.37 8.91 -36.67
C ASP A 500 -4.18 7.41 -36.43
N LEU A 501 -4.20 6.99 -35.15
CA LEU A 501 -4.17 5.56 -34.79
C LEU A 501 -5.42 4.80 -35.27
N GLU A 502 -6.61 5.40 -35.19
CA GLU A 502 -7.84 4.81 -35.75
C GLU A 502 -7.67 4.53 -37.25
N VAL A 503 -7.22 5.54 -38.02
CA VAL A 503 -7.00 5.42 -39.47
C VAL A 503 -5.93 4.37 -39.79
N MET A 504 -4.79 4.41 -39.10
CA MET A 504 -3.71 3.44 -39.31
C MET A 504 -4.11 2.01 -38.96
N ALA A 505 -4.86 1.81 -37.88
CA ALA A 505 -5.30 0.48 -37.45
C ALA A 505 -6.33 -0.11 -38.43
N VAL A 506 -7.25 0.69 -38.95
CA VAL A 506 -8.17 0.27 -40.04
C VAL A 506 -7.37 -0.14 -41.27
N GLY A 507 -6.37 0.63 -41.68
CA GLY A 507 -5.51 0.30 -42.83
C GLY A 507 -4.66 -0.96 -42.65
N LYS A 508 -4.42 -1.40 -41.41
CA LYS A 508 -3.73 -2.65 -41.06
C LYS A 508 -4.69 -3.81 -40.73
N GLU A 509 -5.99 -3.63 -40.92
CA GLU A 509 -7.04 -4.60 -40.54
C GLU A 509 -7.07 -4.95 -39.03
N ASP A 510 -6.49 -4.10 -38.18
CA ASP A 510 -6.56 -4.21 -36.71
C ASP A 510 -7.83 -3.51 -36.20
N TYR A 511 -8.98 -4.16 -36.43
CA TYR A 511 -10.29 -3.66 -36.03
C TYR A 511 -10.43 -3.46 -34.52
N ASP A 512 -9.68 -4.23 -33.73
CA ASP A 512 -9.71 -4.12 -32.27
C ASP A 512 -9.10 -2.80 -31.80
N THR A 513 -7.92 -2.46 -32.30
CA THR A 513 -7.27 -1.17 -32.02
C THR A 513 -8.07 0.00 -32.59
N ALA A 514 -8.61 -0.14 -33.80
CA ALA A 514 -9.44 0.90 -34.43
C ALA A 514 -10.69 1.21 -33.59
N LYS A 515 -11.42 0.18 -33.15
CA LYS A 515 -12.59 0.34 -32.28
C LYS A 515 -12.24 1.05 -30.98
N TRP A 516 -11.13 0.66 -30.36
CA TRP A 516 -10.67 1.32 -29.15
C TRP A 516 -10.36 2.81 -29.39
N ALA A 517 -9.60 3.13 -30.44
CA ALA A 517 -9.21 4.49 -30.76
C ALA A 517 -10.45 5.38 -30.98
N LYS A 518 -11.45 4.85 -31.71
CA LYS A 518 -12.74 5.51 -31.91
C LYS A 518 -13.49 5.79 -30.60
N GLU A 519 -13.55 4.82 -29.68
CA GLU A 519 -14.17 4.99 -28.36
C GLU A 519 -13.42 6.04 -27.53
N ARG A 520 -12.08 6.01 -27.53
CA ARG A 520 -11.26 7.01 -26.83
C ARG A 520 -11.48 8.41 -27.38
N ALA A 521 -11.52 8.60 -28.69
CA ALA A 521 -11.78 9.89 -29.32
C ALA A 521 -13.15 10.46 -28.91
N LYS A 522 -14.20 9.62 -28.89
CA LYS A 522 -15.53 10.01 -28.40
C LYS A 522 -15.50 10.45 -26.93
N HIS A 523 -14.76 9.75 -26.09
CA HIS A 523 -14.63 10.11 -24.68
C HIS A 523 -13.90 11.43 -24.46
N VAL A 524 -12.82 11.68 -25.20
CA VAL A 524 -12.07 12.95 -25.14
C VAL A 524 -12.98 14.13 -25.47
N ILE A 525 -13.77 14.01 -26.55
CA ILE A 525 -14.74 15.01 -26.98
C ILE A 525 -15.85 15.23 -25.93
N GLY A 526 -16.37 14.14 -25.37
CA GLY A 526 -17.50 14.14 -24.43
C GLY A 526 -17.15 14.41 -22.97
N GLU A 527 -15.88 14.59 -22.62
CA GLU A 527 -15.45 14.92 -21.25
C GLU A 527 -16.08 16.25 -20.80
N ARG A 528 -16.61 16.30 -19.57
CA ARG A 528 -17.18 17.53 -19.03
C ARG A 528 -16.09 18.57 -18.81
N VAL A 529 -16.39 19.82 -19.16
CA VAL A 529 -15.42 20.92 -19.09
C VAL A 529 -14.84 21.09 -17.69
N LEU A 530 -15.69 21.06 -16.66
CA LEU A 530 -15.24 21.24 -15.27
C LEU A 530 -14.24 20.16 -14.83
N ASP A 531 -14.49 18.90 -15.23
CA ASP A 531 -13.61 17.78 -14.90
C ASP A 531 -12.27 17.95 -15.64
N PHE A 532 -12.32 18.32 -16.92
CA PHE A 532 -11.14 18.58 -17.74
C PHE A 532 -10.26 19.72 -17.19
N ILE A 533 -10.82 20.93 -16.99
CA ILE A 533 -10.05 22.10 -16.54
C ILE A 533 -9.51 21.93 -15.10
N SER A 534 -10.20 21.15 -14.26
CA SER A 534 -9.72 20.79 -12.93
C SER A 534 -8.59 19.75 -13.01
N ARG A 535 -8.76 18.71 -13.84
CA ARG A 535 -7.75 17.67 -14.07
C ARG A 535 -6.46 18.23 -14.63
N LYS A 536 -6.56 19.19 -15.56
CA LYS A 536 -5.44 19.94 -16.16
C LYS A 536 -4.91 21.11 -15.31
N ALA A 537 -5.42 21.26 -14.08
CA ALA A 537 -5.01 22.31 -13.14
C ALA A 537 -5.09 23.76 -13.71
N VAL A 538 -6.02 24.00 -14.65
CA VAL A 538 -6.31 25.34 -15.18
C VAL A 538 -7.00 26.18 -14.11
N ILE A 539 -7.90 25.56 -13.35
CA ILE A 539 -8.55 26.15 -12.17
C ILE A 539 -8.09 25.44 -10.88
N PRO A 540 -8.31 26.04 -9.70
CA PRO A 540 -8.02 25.37 -8.43
C PRO A 540 -8.78 24.05 -8.26
N LYS A 541 -8.12 23.07 -7.62
CA LYS A 541 -8.73 21.84 -7.08
C LYS A 541 -8.61 21.82 -5.56
N TYR A 542 -9.38 20.97 -4.88
CA TYR A 542 -9.32 20.77 -3.42
C TYR A 542 -7.86 20.59 -2.95
N GLY A 543 -7.40 21.46 -2.04
CA GLY A 543 -6.03 21.48 -1.51
C GLY A 543 -5.02 22.39 -2.23
N PHE A 544 -5.44 23.17 -3.25
CA PHE A 544 -4.63 24.16 -3.99
C PHE A 544 -3.20 23.73 -4.40
N PRO A 545 -2.93 22.47 -4.83
CA PRO A 545 -1.57 22.03 -5.07
C PRO A 545 -1.02 22.66 -6.35
N VAL A 546 0.19 23.22 -6.28
CA VAL A 546 0.68 24.20 -7.23
C VAL A 546 1.30 23.59 -8.49
N ASP A 547 2.08 22.52 -8.34
CA ASP A 547 2.83 21.89 -9.43
C ASP A 547 2.41 20.41 -9.59
N VAL A 548 1.11 20.17 -9.87
CA VAL A 548 0.56 18.80 -10.03
C VAL A 548 0.63 18.33 -11.46
N VAL A 549 1.02 17.07 -11.63
CA VAL A 549 0.97 16.35 -12.91
C VAL A 549 0.18 15.04 -12.80
N GLU A 550 -0.25 14.55 -13.96
CA GLU A 550 -1.04 13.33 -14.11
C GLU A 550 -0.17 12.17 -14.62
N LEU A 551 -0.49 10.94 -14.19
CA LEU A 551 -0.16 9.72 -14.90
C LEU A 551 -1.40 9.29 -15.69
N ASP A 552 -1.39 9.60 -16.99
CA ASP A 552 -2.48 9.30 -17.89
C ASP A 552 -2.56 7.78 -18.06
N ALA A 553 -3.64 7.18 -17.55
CA ALA A 553 -3.81 5.74 -17.48
C ALA A 553 -4.09 5.06 -18.83
N GLN A 554 -4.01 5.80 -19.94
CA GLN A 554 -4.07 5.47 -21.38
C GLN A 554 -4.98 4.33 -21.91
N GLN A 555 -5.62 3.44 -21.12
CA GLN A 555 -6.69 2.53 -21.57
C GLN A 555 -7.36 1.58 -20.54
N THR A 556 -8.67 1.32 -20.72
CA THR A 556 -9.27 -0.04 -20.80
C THR A 556 -10.72 -0.07 -21.33
N ARG A 557 -11.06 -1.13 -22.08
CA ARG A 557 -12.34 -1.52 -22.73
C ARG A 557 -13.54 -1.84 -21.80
N ARG A 558 -13.57 -1.37 -20.56
CA ARG A 558 -14.68 -1.53 -19.58
C ARG A 558 -14.43 -0.54 -18.44
N SER A 559 -15.49 -0.23 -17.69
CA SER A 559 -15.65 0.80 -16.63
C SER A 559 -14.54 1.01 -15.58
N ASP A 560 -13.47 0.21 -15.55
CA ASP A 560 -12.49 0.20 -14.46
C ASP A 560 -11.50 1.37 -14.48
N SER A 561 -11.20 1.97 -15.64
CA SER A 561 -10.31 3.16 -15.69
C SER A 561 -10.99 4.42 -15.17
N PHE A 562 -12.33 4.49 -15.21
CA PHE A 562 -13.11 5.57 -14.60
C PHE A 562 -13.11 5.50 -13.08
N ALA A 563 -12.52 4.47 -12.47
CA ALA A 563 -12.45 4.36 -11.02
C ALA A 563 -11.18 4.98 -10.42
N VAL A 564 -10.22 5.48 -11.24
CA VAL A 564 -8.94 6.03 -10.74
C VAL A 564 -8.59 7.40 -11.33
N SER A 565 -7.98 8.26 -10.50
CA SER A 565 -7.41 9.56 -10.87
C SER A 565 -5.98 9.67 -10.34
N LEU A 566 -4.99 9.41 -11.21
CA LEU A 566 -3.59 9.27 -10.81
C LEU A 566 -2.85 10.61 -10.91
N GLN A 567 -2.86 11.40 -9.84
CA GLN A 567 -2.23 12.73 -9.81
C GLN A 567 -1.25 12.86 -8.64
N ARG A 568 -0.14 13.58 -8.85
CA ARG A 568 0.88 13.87 -7.83
C ARG A 568 1.50 15.23 -8.05
N ASP A 569 1.95 15.84 -6.94
CA ASP A 569 2.92 16.93 -7.02
C ASP A 569 4.17 16.46 -7.78
N LEU A 570 4.69 17.29 -8.68
CA LEU A 570 5.73 16.94 -9.63
C LEU A 570 7.03 16.53 -8.91
N SER A 571 7.32 17.12 -7.74
CA SER A 571 8.45 16.72 -6.89
C SER A 571 8.37 15.26 -6.40
N ILE A 572 7.18 14.67 -6.36
CA ILE A 572 6.92 13.28 -5.99
C ILE A 572 6.71 12.43 -7.25
N ALA A 573 6.04 12.99 -8.26
CA ALA A 573 5.70 12.31 -9.51
C ALA A 573 6.94 11.82 -10.27
N ILE A 574 8.03 12.59 -10.28
CA ILE A 574 9.30 12.17 -10.92
C ILE A 574 9.89 10.88 -10.34
N ALA A 575 9.43 10.42 -9.17
CA ALA A 575 9.76 9.12 -8.60
C ALA A 575 8.60 8.11 -8.69
N GLU A 576 7.37 8.49 -8.29
CA GLU A 576 6.23 7.56 -8.28
C GLU A 576 5.76 7.18 -9.68
N PHE A 577 5.80 8.12 -10.62
CA PHE A 577 5.38 7.96 -12.02
C PHE A 577 6.56 7.80 -12.97
N ALA A 578 7.79 7.71 -12.46
CA ALA A 578 8.98 7.47 -13.27
C ALA A 578 8.80 6.22 -14.15
N PRO A 579 9.38 6.17 -15.36
CA PRO A 579 9.19 5.04 -16.27
C PRO A 579 9.47 3.68 -15.62
N THR A 580 8.63 2.69 -15.94
CA THR A 580 8.58 1.33 -15.36
C THR A 580 8.22 1.23 -13.87
N SER A 581 7.91 2.36 -13.23
CA SER A 581 7.43 2.35 -11.85
C SER A 581 6.00 1.84 -11.78
N LYS A 582 5.69 1.14 -10.68
CA LYS A 582 4.42 0.47 -10.45
C LYS A 582 3.72 1.11 -9.26
N LEU A 583 2.44 1.41 -9.43
CA LEU A 583 1.57 1.91 -8.37
C LEU A 583 0.33 1.03 -8.26
N VAL A 584 -0.29 1.00 -7.09
CA VAL A 584 -1.53 0.26 -6.85
C VAL A 584 -2.64 1.27 -6.65
N ALA A 585 -3.71 1.15 -7.43
CA ALA A 585 -4.92 1.96 -7.31
C ALA A 585 -6.14 1.12 -7.76
N ASN A 586 -7.23 1.22 -7.01
CA ASN A 586 -8.45 0.41 -7.13
C ASN A 586 -8.15 -1.10 -7.23
N LYS A 587 -7.30 -1.62 -6.33
CA LYS A 587 -6.82 -3.03 -6.29
C LYS A 587 -6.05 -3.51 -7.51
N LYS A 588 -5.71 -2.63 -8.45
CA LYS A 588 -4.95 -2.95 -9.66
C LYS A 588 -3.57 -2.30 -9.65
N GLU A 589 -2.59 -2.99 -10.21
CA GLU A 589 -1.22 -2.53 -10.43
C GLU A 589 -1.14 -1.83 -11.79
N TRP A 590 -0.90 -0.52 -11.75
CA TRP A 590 -0.68 0.33 -12.91
C TRP A 590 0.83 0.54 -13.11
N THR A 591 1.30 0.44 -14.35
CA THR A 591 2.72 0.60 -14.67
C THR A 591 2.91 1.85 -15.53
N SER A 592 3.75 2.78 -15.07
CA SER A 592 4.18 3.92 -15.87
C SER A 592 5.05 3.43 -17.03
N TYR A 593 4.78 3.94 -18.23
CA TYR A 593 5.48 3.57 -19.45
C TYR A 593 6.43 4.67 -19.94
N GLY A 594 6.09 5.93 -19.74
CA GLY A 594 6.90 7.03 -20.28
C GLY A 594 6.44 8.42 -19.85
N LEU A 595 7.05 9.41 -20.47
CA LEU A 595 6.72 10.82 -20.31
C LEU A 595 5.68 11.23 -21.34
N LYS A 596 4.74 12.09 -20.95
CA LYS A 596 3.74 12.64 -21.88
C LYS A 596 4.40 13.66 -22.81
N ARG A 597 4.11 13.58 -24.12
CA ARG A 597 4.60 14.50 -25.15
C ARG A 597 3.46 15.36 -25.71
N VAL A 598 3.75 16.62 -26.00
CA VAL A 598 2.84 17.56 -26.67
C VAL A 598 3.50 18.03 -27.96
N VAL A 599 2.80 17.92 -29.09
CA VAL A 599 3.34 18.37 -30.40
C VAL A 599 3.61 19.88 -30.37
N GLY A 600 4.77 20.28 -30.88
CA GLY A 600 5.19 21.69 -30.90
C GLY A 600 5.73 22.22 -29.56
N LYS A 601 5.77 21.40 -28.50
CA LYS A 601 6.39 21.74 -27.22
C LYS A 601 7.45 20.71 -26.85
N GLU A 602 8.57 21.17 -26.32
CA GLU A 602 9.62 20.29 -25.79
C GLU A 602 9.59 20.27 -24.26
N TRP A 603 10.10 19.18 -23.67
CA TRP A 603 10.37 19.17 -22.24
C TRP A 603 11.53 20.10 -21.93
N ASP A 604 11.49 20.76 -20.78
CA ASP A 604 12.63 21.54 -20.33
C ASP A 604 13.77 20.58 -19.97
N ARG A 605 14.97 20.90 -20.45
CA ARG A 605 16.16 20.08 -20.30
C ARG A 605 17.28 20.89 -19.68
N TRP A 606 18.03 20.23 -18.80
CA TRP A 606 19.13 20.85 -18.07
C TRP A 606 20.30 19.90 -17.95
N TRP A 607 21.51 20.45 -18.11
CA TRP A 607 22.72 19.82 -17.60
C TRP A 607 22.82 20.06 -16.10
N TYR A 608 23.23 19.05 -15.32
CA TYR A 608 23.51 19.22 -13.91
C TYR A 608 24.79 18.52 -13.47
N ALA A 609 25.42 19.11 -12.46
CA ALA A 609 26.56 18.56 -11.75
C ALA A 609 26.23 18.48 -10.26
N ARG A 610 26.50 17.33 -9.63
CA ARG A 610 26.09 17.10 -8.24
C ARG A 610 27.06 16.22 -7.47
N CYS A 611 27.36 16.60 -6.23
CA CYS A 611 28.15 15.79 -5.30
C CYS A 611 27.35 15.45 -4.04
N ILE A 612 27.24 14.16 -3.71
CA ILE A 612 26.59 13.69 -2.47
C ILE A 612 27.40 13.99 -1.20
N VAL A 613 28.72 14.15 -1.30
CA VAL A 613 29.60 14.32 -0.13
C VAL A 613 29.60 15.76 0.33
N HIS A 614 29.82 16.69 -0.59
CA HIS A 614 29.92 18.13 -0.29
C HIS A 614 28.61 18.88 -0.51
N ASN A 615 27.52 18.17 -0.85
CA ASN A 615 26.20 18.72 -1.20
C ASN A 615 26.22 19.82 -2.29
N ARG A 616 27.25 19.81 -3.15
CA ARG A 616 27.39 20.73 -4.28
C ARG A 616 26.38 20.38 -5.36
N PHE A 617 25.69 21.38 -5.88
CA PHE A 617 24.77 21.24 -7.01
C PHE A 617 24.87 22.47 -7.92
N GLU A 618 24.95 22.22 -9.22
CA GLU A 618 24.96 23.26 -10.24
C GLU A 618 24.13 22.77 -11.44
N ARG A 619 23.46 23.70 -12.14
CA ARG A 619 22.73 23.40 -13.37
C ARG A 619 22.98 24.46 -14.44
N LYS A 620 23.00 24.04 -15.71
CA LYS A 620 23.10 24.92 -16.88
C LYS A 620 22.05 24.53 -17.92
N PRO A 621 21.52 25.47 -18.72
CA PRO A 621 20.57 25.15 -19.78
C PRO A 621 21.13 24.08 -20.71
N TYR A 622 20.30 23.11 -21.10
CA TYR A 622 20.73 22.09 -22.03
C TYR A 622 21.00 22.67 -23.41
N ARG A 623 22.18 22.39 -23.95
CA ARG A 623 22.54 22.56 -25.36
C ARG A 623 23.01 21.21 -25.86
N ARG A 624 22.72 20.92 -27.14
CA ARG A 624 23.03 19.65 -27.80
C ARG A 624 24.53 19.57 -28.13
N GLU A 625 25.35 19.60 -27.09
CA GLU A 625 26.81 19.54 -27.13
C GLU A 625 27.26 18.13 -26.74
N LYS A 626 28.41 17.67 -27.25
CA LYS A 626 28.91 16.31 -26.98
C LYS A 626 29.44 16.11 -25.56
N GLN A 627 29.77 17.19 -24.85
CA GLN A 627 30.34 17.16 -23.51
C GLN A 627 29.51 18.06 -22.57
N HIS A 628 29.51 17.72 -21.28
CA HIS A 628 28.84 18.54 -20.28
C HIS A 628 29.58 19.88 -20.08
N PRO A 629 28.87 20.98 -19.80
CA PRO A 629 29.45 22.34 -19.72
C PRO A 629 30.15 22.66 -18.38
N PHE A 630 30.47 21.66 -17.57
CA PHE A 630 31.11 21.80 -16.25
C PHE A 630 32.59 21.40 -16.32
N SER A 631 33.49 22.28 -15.89
CA SER A 631 34.93 22.03 -15.80
C SER A 631 35.36 21.50 -14.42
N ASP A 632 34.64 21.91 -13.37
CA ASP A 632 35.13 21.79 -12.01
C ASP A 632 34.54 20.56 -11.30
N ARG A 633 35.43 19.78 -10.68
CA ARG A 633 35.06 18.67 -9.80
C ARG A 633 35.47 19.01 -8.38
N CYS A 634 34.53 18.99 -7.44
CA CYS A 634 34.89 19.07 -6.03
C CYS A 634 35.51 17.76 -5.51
N CYS A 635 35.17 16.61 -6.12
CA CYS A 635 35.75 15.28 -5.82
C CYS A 635 35.32 14.24 -6.85
N ASP A 636 35.88 13.03 -6.79
CA ASP A 636 35.57 11.90 -7.69
C ASP A 636 34.13 11.40 -7.63
N ARG A 637 33.38 11.72 -6.56
CA ARG A 637 31.96 11.35 -6.41
C ARG A 637 30.99 12.34 -7.06
N MET A 638 31.49 13.32 -7.80
CA MET A 638 30.66 14.28 -8.52
C MET A 638 30.12 13.66 -9.81
N VAL A 639 28.80 13.73 -9.97
CA VAL A 639 28.06 13.17 -11.11
C VAL A 639 27.71 14.31 -12.07
N PHE A 640 27.94 14.08 -13.36
CA PHE A 640 27.60 15.00 -14.44
C PHE A 640 26.67 14.31 -15.41
N THR A 641 25.45 14.80 -15.56
CA THR A 641 24.48 14.25 -16.51
C THR A 641 23.39 15.29 -16.79
N GLN A 642 22.35 14.88 -17.50
CA GLN A 642 21.20 15.71 -17.85
C GLN A 642 19.95 15.23 -17.13
N TYR A 643 19.01 16.14 -16.91
CA TYR A 643 17.65 15.78 -16.48
C TYR A 643 16.59 16.40 -17.38
N ILE A 644 15.44 15.73 -17.43
CA ILE A 644 14.22 16.21 -18.08
C ILE A 644 13.23 16.63 -17.00
N ASP A 645 12.60 17.80 -17.16
CA ASP A 645 11.44 18.21 -16.37
C ASP A 645 10.13 17.75 -17.06
N PRO A 646 9.43 16.74 -16.52
CA PRO A 646 8.24 16.17 -17.15
C PRO A 646 6.99 17.00 -16.81
N LYS A 647 7.00 18.30 -17.12
CA LYS A 647 5.91 19.25 -16.83
C LYS A 647 4.54 18.90 -17.43
N PHE A 648 4.53 18.09 -18.49
CA PHE A 648 3.31 17.58 -19.16
C PHE A 648 2.76 16.29 -18.52
N GLY A 649 3.47 15.71 -17.56
CA GLY A 649 3.09 14.48 -16.88
C GLY A 649 3.60 13.20 -17.54
N PHE A 650 2.95 12.09 -17.20
CA PHE A 650 3.38 10.74 -17.49
C PHE A 650 2.25 9.94 -18.16
N VAL A 651 2.60 8.80 -18.75
CA VAL A 651 1.65 7.93 -19.44
C VAL A 651 1.88 6.46 -19.07
N THR A 652 0.82 5.67 -18.93
CA THR A 652 0.92 4.21 -18.81
C THR A 652 1.00 3.55 -20.19
N SER A 653 1.27 2.24 -20.24
CA SER A 653 1.07 1.48 -21.47
C SER A 653 -0.41 1.25 -21.72
N ARG A 654 -0.74 0.79 -22.93
CA ARG A 654 -2.07 0.30 -23.31
C ARG A 654 -2.52 -0.97 -22.58
N ASP A 655 -1.60 -1.67 -21.92
CA ASP A 655 -1.88 -2.98 -21.33
C ASP A 655 -2.87 -2.89 -20.17
N LYS A 656 -3.69 -3.94 -20.01
CA LYS A 656 -4.59 -4.05 -18.87
C LYS A 656 -3.80 -4.05 -17.55
N PRO A 657 -4.24 -3.30 -16.53
CA PRO A 657 -3.57 -3.29 -15.24
C PRO A 657 -3.74 -4.67 -14.57
N LYS A 658 -2.69 -5.13 -13.89
CA LYS A 658 -2.60 -6.50 -13.36
C LYS A 658 -2.99 -6.53 -11.89
N ASP A 659 -3.30 -7.71 -11.34
CA ASP A 659 -3.47 -7.84 -9.90
C ASP A 659 -2.13 -7.77 -9.17
N PRO A 660 -2.03 -7.02 -8.07
CA PRO A 660 -0.78 -6.85 -7.33
C PRO A 660 -0.38 -8.16 -6.66
N LYS A 661 0.78 -8.71 -7.03
CA LYS A 661 1.32 -9.95 -6.44
C LYS A 661 2.25 -9.71 -5.25
N ALA A 662 2.94 -8.58 -5.23
CA ALA A 662 3.94 -8.24 -4.21
C ALA A 662 4.07 -6.73 -4.07
N ARG A 663 4.81 -6.28 -3.04
CA ARG A 663 5.11 -4.86 -2.86
C ARG A 663 5.96 -4.35 -4.02
N ALA A 664 5.45 -3.36 -4.75
CA ALA A 664 6.19 -2.68 -5.81
C ALA A 664 7.48 -2.05 -5.28
N SER A 665 8.55 -2.21 -6.04
CA SER A 665 9.82 -1.53 -5.78
C SER A 665 9.71 -0.03 -6.05
N ARG A 666 10.29 0.79 -5.18
CA ARG A 666 10.25 2.25 -5.33
C ARG A 666 11.61 2.80 -5.74
N VAL A 667 11.57 3.87 -6.53
CA VAL A 667 12.67 4.84 -6.65
C VAL A 667 12.32 6.04 -5.76
N PHE A 668 13.32 6.84 -5.42
CA PHE A 668 13.16 7.98 -4.52
C PHE A 668 13.75 9.23 -5.15
N THR A 669 13.19 10.38 -4.80
CA THR A 669 13.77 11.66 -5.14
C THR A 669 14.91 12.03 -4.19
N THR A 670 15.85 12.82 -4.71
CA THR A 670 16.86 13.51 -3.91
C THR A 670 16.19 14.50 -2.96
N ARG A 671 16.96 15.00 -2.00
CA ARG A 671 16.55 16.20 -1.27
C ARG A 671 16.64 17.43 -2.19
N PRO A 672 15.89 18.50 -1.87
CA PRO A 672 16.00 19.75 -2.61
C PRO A 672 17.40 20.34 -2.52
N TYR A 673 17.99 20.64 -3.67
CA TYR A 673 19.22 21.43 -3.78
C TYR A 673 18.86 22.88 -4.05
N PHE A 674 19.58 23.80 -3.42
CA PHE A 674 19.53 25.20 -3.80
C PHE A 674 20.36 25.41 -5.06
N ALA A 675 19.71 25.87 -6.14
CA ALA A 675 20.36 26.14 -7.41
C ALA A 675 20.83 27.59 -7.49
N SER A 676 19.92 28.55 -7.28
CA SER A 676 20.22 29.99 -7.33
C SER A 676 19.03 30.82 -6.85
N PHE A 677 19.25 32.11 -6.61
CA PHE A 677 18.16 33.08 -6.45
C PHE A 677 17.48 33.36 -7.80
N LYS A 678 16.17 33.60 -7.76
CA LYS A 678 15.39 34.00 -8.93
C LYS A 678 15.34 35.52 -9.01
N GLY A 679 16.08 36.09 -9.96
CA GLY A 679 16.16 37.54 -10.16
C GLY A 679 17.19 38.18 -9.24
N LYS A 680 16.88 39.38 -8.70
CA LYS A 680 17.79 40.10 -7.80
C LYS A 680 17.82 39.39 -6.43
N GLN A 681 19.02 39.06 -5.96
CA GLN A 681 19.24 38.59 -4.60
C GLN A 681 18.79 39.67 -3.60
N GLY A 682 18.20 39.25 -2.48
CA GLY A 682 17.85 40.15 -1.39
C GLY A 682 19.07 40.89 -0.82
N ASP A 683 18.83 42.02 -0.14
CA ASP A 683 19.85 42.77 0.56
C ASP A 683 20.51 41.90 1.65
N ASN A 684 21.81 42.09 1.86
CA ASN A 684 22.59 41.38 2.88
C ASN A 684 22.62 42.22 4.15
N ILE A 685 22.16 41.65 5.26
CA ILE A 685 22.20 42.26 6.59
C ILE A 685 23.28 41.53 7.37
N ASP A 686 24.34 42.25 7.74
CA ASP A 686 25.44 41.68 8.50
C ASP A 686 25.33 42.04 9.98
N HIS A 687 25.26 41.01 10.83
CA HIS A 687 25.23 41.15 12.29
C HIS A 687 26.58 40.71 12.90
N GLY A 688 27.64 40.64 12.11
CA GLY A 688 29.01 40.29 12.52
C GLY A 688 29.22 38.79 12.68
N VAL A 689 28.42 38.12 13.52
CA VAL A 689 28.51 36.66 13.74
C VAL A 689 27.65 35.84 12.77
N ILE A 690 26.62 36.46 12.21
CA ILE A 690 25.76 35.90 11.16
C ILE A 690 25.50 36.97 10.11
N SER A 691 25.61 36.62 8.83
CA SER A 691 25.06 37.43 7.75
C SER A 691 23.78 36.79 7.19
N LEU A 692 22.77 37.61 6.98
CA LEU A 692 21.43 37.23 6.52
C LEU A 692 21.20 37.83 5.13
N THR A 693 20.94 37.01 4.13
CA THR A 693 20.37 37.53 2.87
C THR A 693 18.86 37.58 3.02
N THR A 694 18.28 38.78 2.89
CA THR A 694 16.83 38.99 3.00
C THR A 694 16.03 38.10 2.04
N VAL A 695 14.80 37.83 2.44
CA VAL A 695 13.98 36.81 1.79
C VAL A 695 13.72 37.16 0.34
N SER A 696 14.09 36.23 -0.54
CA SER A 696 13.90 36.35 -1.97
C SER A 696 13.47 35.01 -2.56
N PRO A 697 12.80 35.00 -3.71
CA PRO A 697 12.45 33.75 -4.38
C PRO A 697 13.72 33.01 -4.81
N GLY A 698 13.82 31.72 -4.49
CA GLY A 698 14.93 30.84 -4.84
C GLY A 698 14.49 29.62 -5.65
N TYR A 699 15.37 29.15 -6.53
CA TYR A 699 15.19 27.92 -7.29
C TYR A 699 15.69 26.73 -6.47
N LEU A 700 14.78 25.81 -6.17
CA LEU A 700 15.07 24.51 -5.57
C LEU A 700 14.85 23.40 -6.59
N VAL A 701 15.77 22.45 -6.62
CA VAL A 701 15.75 21.33 -7.58
C VAL A 701 15.72 20.01 -6.85
N VAL A 702 14.79 19.14 -7.24
CA VAL A 702 14.74 17.73 -6.84
C VAL A 702 14.95 16.84 -8.05
N LEU A 703 15.70 15.76 -7.86
CA LEU A 703 16.04 14.82 -8.93
C LEU A 703 15.56 13.42 -8.59
N CYS A 704 15.30 12.62 -9.61
CA CYS A 704 15.12 11.18 -9.53
C CYS A 704 16.15 10.56 -10.49
N GLU A 705 17.20 9.99 -9.92
CA GLU A 705 18.34 9.41 -10.67
C GLU A 705 18.15 7.90 -10.87
N GLY A 706 16.92 7.39 -10.78
CA GLY A 706 16.63 5.96 -10.89
C GLY A 706 17.16 5.14 -9.71
N ARG A 707 17.41 3.85 -9.93
CA ARG A 707 18.04 3.00 -8.91
C ARG A 707 19.55 3.12 -9.03
N ARG A 708 20.23 3.35 -7.89
CA ARG A 708 21.70 3.43 -7.83
C ARG A 708 22.31 4.49 -8.77
N GLY A 709 21.56 5.51 -9.18
CA GLY A 709 22.04 6.56 -10.08
C GLY A 709 22.06 6.20 -11.57
N GLU A 710 21.44 5.08 -11.98
CA GLU A 710 21.43 4.62 -13.38
C GLU A 710 20.57 5.48 -14.32
N GLY A 711 19.73 6.39 -13.79
CA GLY A 711 18.82 7.20 -14.59
C GLY A 711 17.74 6.39 -15.30
N PHE A 712 17.24 6.93 -16.41
CA PHE A 712 16.19 6.37 -17.26
C PHE A 712 16.55 6.59 -18.73
N TYR A 713 16.18 5.64 -19.59
CA TYR A 713 16.27 5.77 -21.03
C TYR A 713 14.95 6.31 -21.55
N VAL A 714 14.93 7.53 -22.08
CA VAL A 714 13.70 8.19 -22.58
C VAL A 714 13.84 8.50 -24.06
N CYS A 715 12.80 8.16 -24.84
CA CYS A 715 12.76 8.44 -26.27
C CYS A 715 12.38 9.91 -26.50
N SER A 716 13.23 10.66 -27.18
CA SER A 716 12.97 12.07 -27.53
C SER A 716 11.80 12.24 -28.52
N VAL A 717 11.45 11.18 -29.26
CA VAL A 717 10.38 11.19 -30.26
C VAL A 717 9.04 10.77 -29.65
N CYS A 718 8.92 9.62 -28.99
CA CYS A 718 7.61 9.15 -28.52
C CYS A 718 7.37 9.30 -27.01
N GLY A 719 8.41 9.66 -26.24
CA GLY A 719 8.32 9.75 -24.78
C GLY A 719 8.33 8.41 -24.04
N ALA A 720 8.42 7.27 -24.75
CA ALA A 720 8.60 5.96 -24.12
C ALA A 720 9.84 5.95 -23.21
N GLY A 721 9.71 5.35 -22.03
CA GLY A 721 10.73 5.37 -21.00
C GLY A 721 11.02 3.99 -20.42
N PHE A 722 12.30 3.68 -20.21
CA PHE A 722 12.73 2.39 -19.70
C PHE A 722 13.86 2.54 -18.67
N ARG A 723 14.03 1.54 -17.80
CA ARG A 723 15.21 1.47 -16.91
C ARG A 723 16.43 0.85 -17.58
N LYS A 724 16.23 0.11 -18.67
CA LYS A 724 17.29 -0.50 -19.48
C LYS A 724 17.11 -0.06 -20.91
N TYR A 725 18.22 0.08 -21.63
CA TYR A 725 18.17 0.38 -23.05
C TYR A 725 17.38 -0.70 -23.79
N LYS A 726 16.42 -0.27 -24.63
CA LYS A 726 15.56 -1.15 -25.41
C LYS A 726 15.36 -0.56 -26.81
N SER A 727 15.93 -1.20 -27.83
CA SER A 727 15.73 -0.83 -29.24
C SER A 727 15.60 -2.10 -30.08
N PRO A 728 14.55 -2.26 -30.91
CA PRO A 728 13.42 -1.33 -31.11
C PRO A 728 12.49 -1.25 -29.89
N HIS A 729 11.63 -0.22 -29.85
CA HIS A 729 10.63 -0.05 -28.80
C HIS A 729 9.31 0.52 -29.36
N ASP A 730 8.25 0.38 -28.58
CA ASP A 730 6.92 0.84 -28.95
C ASP A 730 6.62 2.22 -28.35
N THR A 731 5.82 3.02 -29.03
CA THR A 731 5.22 4.23 -28.46
C THR A 731 4.30 3.87 -27.29
N PRO A 732 3.95 4.83 -26.40
CA PRO A 732 2.97 4.59 -25.34
C PRO A 732 1.61 4.03 -25.83
N LEU A 733 1.24 4.35 -27.08
CA LEU A 733 0.03 3.85 -27.75
C LEU A 733 0.20 2.46 -28.39
N GLY A 734 1.41 1.88 -28.37
CA GLY A 734 1.70 0.55 -28.89
C GLY A 734 2.06 0.47 -30.38
N GLN A 735 2.57 1.56 -30.96
CA GLN A 735 3.07 1.59 -32.35
C GLN A 735 4.59 1.45 -32.38
N ASP A 736 5.17 0.93 -33.45
CA ASP A 736 6.63 0.85 -33.58
C ASP A 736 7.28 2.24 -33.58
N CYS A 737 8.37 2.41 -32.82
CA CYS A 737 9.15 3.64 -32.78
C CYS A 737 10.64 3.37 -32.98
N ASN A 738 11.23 4.05 -33.98
CA ASN A 738 12.67 4.02 -34.26
C ASN A 738 13.40 5.23 -33.66
N GLY A 739 12.79 5.93 -32.71
CA GLY A 739 13.40 7.08 -32.03
C GLY A 739 14.60 6.66 -31.18
N MET A 740 15.51 7.61 -30.92
CA MET A 740 16.68 7.34 -30.08
C MET A 740 16.31 7.46 -28.59
N LEU A 741 16.71 6.46 -27.80
CA LEU A 741 16.64 6.50 -26.34
C LEU A 741 17.87 7.20 -25.78
N GLU A 742 17.66 8.26 -25.01
CA GLU A 742 18.71 9.00 -24.32
C GLU A 742 18.67 8.69 -22.82
N GLN A 743 19.83 8.49 -22.21
CA GLN A 743 19.93 8.31 -20.77
C GLN A 743 19.84 9.67 -20.07
N VAL A 744 18.85 9.81 -19.19
CA VAL A 744 18.51 11.05 -18.48
C VAL A 744 18.08 10.74 -17.04
N SER A 745 18.29 11.68 -16.13
CA SER A 745 17.55 11.72 -14.86
C SER A 745 16.18 12.41 -15.08
N LEU A 746 15.25 12.24 -14.15
CA LEU A 746 14.06 13.10 -14.09
C LEU A 746 14.30 14.17 -13.04
N GLY A 747 13.88 15.41 -13.30
CA GLY A 747 14.03 16.50 -12.34
C GLY A 747 12.78 17.35 -12.27
N HIS A 748 12.66 18.12 -11.20
CA HIS A 748 11.65 19.17 -11.06
C HIS A 748 12.29 20.37 -10.41
N GLU A 749 12.09 21.53 -11.02
CA GLU A 749 12.45 22.82 -10.45
C GLU A 749 11.22 23.53 -9.89
N PHE A 750 11.29 23.93 -8.63
CA PHE A 750 10.27 24.75 -8.01
C PHE A 750 10.85 26.00 -7.37
N VAL A 751 10.03 27.05 -7.35
CA VAL A 751 10.36 28.34 -6.75
C VAL A 751 9.65 28.47 -5.42
N THR A 752 10.39 28.88 -4.40
CA THR A 752 9.87 29.17 -3.06
C THR A 752 10.62 30.34 -2.43
N ASP A 753 10.09 30.90 -1.35
CA ASP A 753 10.79 31.92 -0.59
C ASP A 753 11.95 31.29 0.19
N VAL A 754 13.14 31.87 0.04
CA VAL A 754 14.36 31.39 0.70
C VAL A 754 15.01 32.49 1.53
N LEU A 755 15.59 32.08 2.66
CA LEU A 755 16.48 32.86 3.52
C LEU A 755 17.82 32.17 3.58
N LYS A 756 18.87 32.86 3.13
CA LYS A 756 20.24 32.39 3.27
C LYS A 756 20.83 32.92 4.58
N LEU A 757 21.29 32.00 5.41
CA LEU A 757 22.00 32.26 6.66
C LEU A 757 23.46 31.85 6.49
N GLN A 758 24.38 32.77 6.71
CA GLN A 758 25.81 32.49 6.76
C GLN A 758 26.31 32.70 8.18
N PHE A 759 26.92 31.67 8.77
CA PHE A 759 27.50 31.72 10.10
C PHE A 759 29.01 31.83 10.00
N HIS A 760 29.61 32.76 10.75
CA HIS A 760 31.04 33.10 10.62
C HIS A 760 31.91 32.57 11.76
N LEU A 761 31.30 32.21 12.89
CA LEU A 761 32.03 31.65 14.03
C LEU A 761 32.47 30.20 13.72
N GLU A 762 33.71 29.85 14.04
CA GLU A 762 34.21 28.48 13.87
C GLU A 762 33.60 27.52 14.92
N PRO A 763 33.14 26.32 14.54
CA PRO A 763 32.62 25.35 15.50
C PRO A 763 33.75 24.71 16.32
N GLU A 764 33.56 24.57 17.63
CA GLU A 764 34.54 23.95 18.54
C GLU A 764 34.70 22.43 18.34
N ASP A 765 33.70 21.78 17.74
CA ASP A 765 33.63 20.33 17.59
C ASP A 765 34.16 19.87 16.23
N GLY A 766 35.04 18.86 16.20
CA GLY A 766 35.64 18.26 15.00
C GLY A 766 34.68 17.47 14.09
N ILE A 767 33.44 17.92 13.97
CA ILE A 767 32.40 17.39 13.09
C ILE A 767 32.64 17.95 11.69
N GLU A 768 32.44 17.12 10.65
CA GLU A 768 32.53 17.63 9.28
C GLU A 768 31.56 18.82 9.08
N PRO A 769 32.02 19.94 8.49
CA PRO A 769 31.25 21.18 8.44
C PRO A 769 29.84 21.06 7.87
N ILE A 770 29.65 20.15 6.91
CA ILE A 770 28.34 19.88 6.30
C ILE A 770 27.34 19.27 7.28
N TRP A 771 27.75 18.31 8.11
CA TRP A 771 26.86 17.67 9.08
C TRP A 771 26.61 18.57 10.29
N PHE A 772 27.60 19.39 10.63
CA PHE A 772 27.42 20.49 11.57
C PHE A 772 26.36 21.49 11.06
N ALA A 773 26.48 21.96 9.81
CA ALA A 773 25.51 22.85 9.18
C ALA A 773 24.10 22.24 9.16
N TYR A 774 23.96 20.94 8.85
CA TYR A 774 22.66 20.27 8.94
C TYR A 774 22.12 20.19 10.38
N SER A 775 22.98 19.93 11.37
CA SER A 775 22.57 19.91 12.79
C SER A 775 22.04 21.27 13.23
N LEU A 776 22.73 22.34 12.85
CA LEU A 776 22.29 23.71 13.09
C LEU A 776 21.01 24.05 12.32
N ALA A 777 20.94 23.71 11.03
CA ALA A 777 19.80 23.98 10.18
C ALA A 777 18.50 23.33 10.70
N TYR A 778 18.55 22.08 11.16
CA TYR A 778 17.35 21.43 11.71
C TYR A 778 16.96 21.97 13.09
N ALA A 779 17.91 22.45 13.90
CA ALA A 779 17.59 23.18 15.13
C ALA A 779 16.85 24.49 14.80
N LEU A 780 17.33 25.23 13.80
CA LEU A 780 16.72 26.48 13.34
C LEU A 780 15.33 26.27 12.73
N VAL A 781 15.12 25.20 11.95
CA VAL A 781 13.79 24.87 11.39
C VAL A 781 12.78 24.62 12.51
N GLU A 782 13.15 23.83 13.52
CA GLU A 782 12.26 23.54 14.67
C GLU A 782 12.03 24.80 15.52
N GLY A 783 13.07 25.61 15.76
CA GLY A 783 12.95 26.91 16.44
C GLY A 783 12.03 27.88 15.69
N ALA A 784 12.21 28.02 14.38
CA ALA A 784 11.39 28.89 13.54
C ALA A 784 9.94 28.41 13.50
N ALA A 785 9.71 27.10 13.39
CA ALA A 785 8.37 26.54 13.40
C ALA A 785 7.64 26.82 14.74
N GLU A 786 8.36 26.75 15.86
CA GLU A 786 7.82 27.06 17.19
C GLU A 786 7.52 28.55 17.36
N VAL A 787 8.46 29.44 17.00
CA VAL A 787 8.26 30.90 17.08
C VAL A 787 7.14 31.39 16.15
N LEU A 788 7.07 30.84 14.94
CA LEU A 788 6.03 31.21 13.97
C LEU A 788 4.69 30.51 14.24
N GLU A 789 4.63 29.60 15.22
CA GLU A 789 3.47 28.79 15.57
C GLU A 789 2.91 27.98 14.38
N VAL A 790 3.80 27.48 13.51
CA VAL A 790 3.44 26.68 12.33
C VAL A 790 3.89 25.23 12.47
N PRO A 791 3.33 24.28 11.70
CA PRO A 791 3.87 22.92 11.62
C PRO A 791 5.32 22.94 11.13
N SER A 792 6.21 22.16 11.76
CA SER A 792 7.62 22.11 11.32
C SER A 792 7.79 21.46 9.93
N THR A 793 6.75 20.83 9.41
CA THR A 793 6.68 20.33 8.03
C THR A 793 6.50 21.42 6.97
N ASP A 794 6.13 22.63 7.37
CA ASP A 794 5.88 23.74 6.43
C ASP A 794 7.15 24.56 6.18
N LEU A 795 8.19 24.33 7.00
CA LEU A 795 9.53 24.84 6.83
C LEU A 795 10.50 23.69 6.55
N SER A 796 11.59 24.00 5.87
CA SER A 796 12.66 23.03 5.65
C SER A 796 13.97 23.76 5.40
N ALA A 797 15.06 23.01 5.37
CA ALA A 797 16.39 23.54 5.14
C ALA A 797 17.19 22.67 4.18
N THR A 798 18.08 23.31 3.45
CA THR A 798 19.17 22.67 2.70
C THR A 798 20.46 23.43 2.95
N VAL A 799 21.60 22.78 2.72
CA VAL A 799 22.92 23.39 2.95
C VAL A 799 23.54 23.67 1.58
N ALA A 800 23.76 24.94 1.26
CA ALA A 800 24.42 25.34 0.03
C ALA A 800 25.93 25.07 0.13
N HIS A 801 26.56 24.72 -0.99
CA HIS A 801 28.01 24.55 -1.03
C HIS A 801 28.72 25.91 -1.06
N SER A 802 29.81 26.03 -0.30
CA SER A 802 30.75 27.15 -0.34
C SER A 802 32.17 26.61 -0.15
N GLU A 803 33.13 27.16 -0.89
CA GLU A 803 34.57 26.88 -0.74
C GLU A 803 35.26 27.92 0.15
N GLN A 804 34.59 29.06 0.41
CA GLN A 804 35.14 30.19 1.16
C GLN A 804 34.75 30.15 2.64
N ASP A 805 33.54 29.63 2.92
CA ASP A 805 32.98 29.64 4.27
C ASP A 805 33.34 28.36 5.03
N ILE A 806 33.72 28.51 6.30
CA ILE A 806 34.00 27.39 7.21
C ILE A 806 32.73 26.53 7.35
N ILE A 807 31.60 27.17 7.63
CA ILE A 807 30.29 26.53 7.69
C ILE A 807 29.56 26.81 6.38
N PRO A 808 29.17 25.79 5.62
CA PRO A 808 28.46 26.03 4.37
C PRO A 808 27.10 26.73 4.63
N PRO A 809 26.68 27.69 3.78
CA PRO A 809 25.49 28.49 4.02
C PRO A 809 24.23 27.65 4.19
N ILE A 810 23.39 28.01 5.16
CA ILE A 810 22.12 27.35 5.42
C ILE A 810 21.03 28.09 4.65
N ILE A 811 20.27 27.37 3.83
CA ILE A 811 19.12 27.89 3.09
C ILE A 811 17.86 27.39 3.80
N LEU A 812 17.20 28.28 4.56
CA LEU A 812 15.86 28.05 5.08
C LEU A 812 14.84 28.39 4.00
N TYR A 813 13.82 27.57 3.84
CA TYR A 813 12.80 27.78 2.83
C TYR A 813 11.42 27.29 3.24
N ASP A 814 10.42 27.88 2.62
CA ASP A 814 9.04 27.44 2.75
C ASP A 814 8.85 26.11 2.01
N ASN A 815 8.49 25.08 2.74
CA ASN A 815 8.21 23.74 2.21
C ASN A 815 6.72 23.56 1.86
N VAL A 816 6.01 24.66 1.66
CA VAL A 816 4.66 24.70 1.10
C VAL A 816 4.78 25.08 -0.38
N PRO A 817 4.12 24.34 -1.30
CA PRO A 817 4.20 24.65 -2.72
C PRO A 817 3.86 26.11 -3.03
N GLY A 818 4.77 26.80 -3.73
CA GLY A 818 4.62 28.21 -4.12
C GLY A 818 4.95 29.25 -3.05
N GLY A 819 5.46 28.84 -1.88
CA GLY A 819 5.80 29.74 -0.78
C GLY A 819 4.58 30.16 0.04
N ALA A 820 4.68 30.07 1.37
CA ALA A 820 3.67 30.52 2.32
C ALA A 820 4.04 31.87 2.96
N GLY A 821 5.21 32.44 2.64
CA GLY A 821 5.77 33.62 3.27
C GLY A 821 6.23 33.40 4.71
N LEU A 822 6.48 32.16 5.15
CA LEU A 822 6.81 31.86 6.55
C LEU A 822 8.22 32.34 6.88
N VAL A 823 9.17 32.02 6.02
CA VAL A 823 10.56 32.49 6.14
C VAL A 823 10.64 34.02 6.05
N ALA A 824 9.83 34.66 5.22
CA ALA A 824 9.71 36.13 5.17
C ALA A 824 9.24 36.71 6.51
N ARG A 825 8.29 36.02 7.17
CA ARG A 825 7.76 36.45 8.47
C ARG A 825 8.80 36.40 9.57
N LEU A 826 9.73 35.44 9.52
CA LEU A 826 10.81 35.28 10.50
C LEU A 826 11.73 36.50 10.57
N LEU A 827 11.91 37.21 9.46
CA LEU A 827 12.72 38.43 9.37
C LEU A 827 11.91 39.73 9.42
N LYS A 828 10.59 39.65 9.60
CA LYS A 828 9.75 40.86 9.67
C LYS A 828 10.08 41.70 10.90
N ASN A 829 10.43 41.06 12.01
CA ASN A 829 10.96 41.72 13.20
C ASN A 829 12.25 41.01 13.65
N GLU A 830 13.29 41.76 13.97
CA GLU A 830 14.56 41.22 14.49
C GLU A 830 14.39 40.39 15.77
N LYS A 831 13.36 40.72 16.57
CA LYS A 831 12.97 39.95 17.76
C LYS A 831 12.56 38.51 17.43
N ASP A 832 11.93 38.28 16.28
CA ASP A 832 11.44 36.95 15.90
C ASP A 832 12.61 36.02 15.53
N PHE A 833 13.62 36.53 14.82
CA PHE A 833 14.82 35.77 14.53
C PHE A 833 15.64 35.49 15.81
N THR A 834 15.76 36.48 16.70
CA THR A 834 16.42 36.29 18.00
C THR A 834 15.68 35.27 18.87
N ALA A 835 14.35 35.29 18.86
CA ALA A 835 13.52 34.27 19.52
C ALA A 835 13.73 32.89 18.90
N CYS A 836 13.92 32.81 17.58
CA CYS A 836 14.19 31.56 16.87
C CYS A 836 15.53 30.95 17.32
N LEU A 837 16.61 31.75 17.41
CA LEU A 837 17.90 31.28 17.92
C LEU A 837 17.79 30.73 19.35
N ASN A 838 17.10 31.46 20.24
CA ASN A 838 16.88 31.04 21.63
C ASN A 838 16.06 29.74 21.72
N THR A 839 15.00 29.63 20.91
CA THR A 839 14.13 28.46 20.89
C THR A 839 14.86 27.25 20.30
N ALA A 840 15.64 27.44 19.23
CA ALA A 840 16.50 26.42 18.65
C ALA A 840 17.50 25.89 19.69
N ARG A 841 18.13 26.77 20.48
CA ARG A 841 19.04 26.38 21.57
C ARG A 841 18.32 25.59 22.65
N ALA A 842 17.15 26.06 23.09
CA ALA A 842 16.34 25.37 24.09
C ALA A 842 15.92 23.96 23.62
N ARG A 843 15.62 23.80 22.33
CA ARG A 843 15.26 22.52 21.69
C ARG A 843 16.39 21.49 21.75
N VAL A 844 17.64 21.91 21.62
CA VAL A 844 18.82 21.01 21.64
C VAL A 844 19.50 20.90 23.02
N SER A 845 18.95 21.53 24.05
CA SER A 845 19.45 21.53 25.44
C SER A 845 19.64 20.14 26.06
N GLY A 846 18.91 19.13 25.58
CA GLY A 846 18.97 17.76 26.12
C GLY A 846 17.80 17.38 27.02
N ASN A 847 16.79 18.24 27.18
CA ASN A 847 15.54 17.92 27.89
C ASN A 847 14.81 16.67 27.34
N CYS A 848 15.14 16.25 26.12
CA CYS A 848 14.65 15.04 25.49
C CYS A 848 15.36 13.75 25.94
N GLY A 849 16.41 13.83 26.75
CA GLY A 849 17.11 12.69 27.36
C GLY A 849 18.14 11.97 26.49
N CYS A 850 18.38 12.40 25.24
CA CYS A 850 19.42 11.79 24.40
C CYS A 850 20.82 12.35 24.72
N ALA A 851 21.89 11.60 24.44
CA ALA A 851 23.28 12.02 24.69
C ALA A 851 23.70 13.21 23.80
N GLU A 852 24.72 13.96 24.21
CA GLU A 852 25.21 15.15 23.49
C GLU A 852 25.71 14.83 22.07
N SER A 853 26.46 13.73 21.93
CA SER A 853 26.99 13.26 20.63
C SER A 853 25.93 12.67 19.70
N THR A 854 24.65 12.70 20.09
CA THR A 854 23.56 12.06 19.36
C THR A 854 22.38 13.01 19.15
N SER A 855 21.32 12.49 18.52
CA SER A 855 20.08 13.22 18.30
C SER A 855 18.85 12.30 18.45
N CYS A 856 17.68 12.88 18.69
CA CYS A 856 16.39 12.18 18.73
C CYS A 856 15.28 13.05 18.12
N TYR A 857 14.05 12.53 18.06
CA TYR A 857 12.88 13.26 17.52
C TYR A 857 12.45 14.44 18.40
N GLY A 858 12.90 14.49 19.66
CA GLY A 858 12.67 15.62 20.54
C GLY A 858 13.63 16.80 20.33
N CYS A 859 14.69 16.64 19.52
CA CYS A 859 15.65 17.72 19.24
C CYS A 859 15.83 17.97 17.74
N LEU A 860 16.55 17.10 17.02
CA LEU A 860 16.97 17.33 15.64
C LEU A 860 16.35 16.38 14.62
N ARG A 861 15.86 15.20 15.02
CA ARG A 861 15.38 14.18 14.07
C ARG A 861 13.94 14.44 13.66
N SER A 862 13.67 14.32 12.37
CA SER A 862 12.34 14.33 11.78
C SER A 862 12.19 13.18 10.80
N TYR A 863 10.96 12.96 10.31
CA TYR A 863 10.72 11.96 9.27
C TYR A 863 11.48 12.27 7.96
N ARG A 864 11.77 13.55 7.68
CA ARG A 864 12.36 14.00 6.39
C ARG A 864 13.88 13.93 6.36
N ASN A 865 14.53 14.09 7.51
CA ASN A 865 15.99 14.12 7.62
C ASN A 865 16.62 12.78 8.04
N GLN A 866 15.92 11.66 7.85
CA GLN A 866 16.42 10.30 8.16
C GLN A 866 17.81 10.00 7.58
N PHE A 867 18.16 10.60 6.44
CA PHE A 867 19.47 10.45 5.80
C PHE A 867 20.63 11.00 6.65
N ALA A 868 20.36 11.99 7.50
CA ALA A 868 21.35 12.66 8.32
C ALA A 868 21.40 12.11 9.76
N HIS A 869 20.44 11.27 10.19
CA HIS A 869 20.26 10.90 11.61
C HIS A 869 21.51 10.37 12.31
N GLN A 870 22.41 9.71 11.59
CA GLN A 870 23.66 9.18 12.12
C GLN A 870 24.76 10.24 12.30
N TYR A 871 24.65 11.37 11.60
CA TYR A 871 25.61 12.47 11.64
C TYR A 871 25.13 13.67 12.47
N LEU A 872 23.84 13.73 12.81
CA LEU A 872 23.26 14.83 13.59
C LEU A 872 23.70 14.80 15.06
N ASN A 873 24.27 15.91 15.52
CA ASN A 873 24.82 16.08 16.87
C ASN A 873 24.15 17.26 17.57
N ARG A 874 23.43 16.99 18.68
CA ARG A 874 22.73 18.05 19.42
C ARG A 874 23.66 18.92 20.26
N GLY A 875 24.72 18.34 20.83
CA GLY A 875 25.62 19.02 21.76
C GLY A 875 26.40 20.13 21.08
N ALA A 876 26.90 19.83 19.88
CA ALA A 876 27.60 20.80 19.05
C ALA A 876 26.70 21.98 18.66
N ALA A 877 25.47 21.69 18.21
CA ALA A 877 24.50 22.74 17.92
C ALA A 877 24.15 23.57 19.17
N TYR A 878 24.02 22.95 20.35
CA TYR A 878 23.69 23.63 21.60
C TYR A 878 24.78 24.63 22.04
N ARG A 879 26.04 24.19 22.07
CA ARG A 879 27.19 25.04 22.43
C ARG A 879 27.34 26.20 21.45
N TYR A 880 27.29 25.89 20.16
CA TYR A 880 27.45 26.89 19.11
C TYR A 880 26.37 27.96 19.13
N LEU A 881 25.08 27.56 19.25
CA LEU A 881 23.99 28.52 19.40
C LEU A 881 24.16 29.38 20.66
N GLY A 882 24.70 28.83 21.75
CA GLY A 882 25.04 29.58 22.94
C GLY A 882 26.08 30.68 22.69
N ALA A 883 27.16 30.35 21.96
CA ALA A 883 28.20 31.30 21.59
C ALA A 883 27.65 32.41 20.67
N ILE A 884 26.90 32.02 19.63
CA ILE A 884 26.23 32.97 18.71
C ILE A 884 25.32 33.93 19.49
N ILE A 885 24.41 33.41 20.33
CA ILE A 885 23.48 34.25 21.11
C ILE A 885 24.21 35.20 22.07
N SER A 886 25.35 34.78 22.63
CA SER A 886 26.13 35.64 23.53
C SER A 886 26.77 36.85 22.83
N GLN A 887 27.09 36.71 21.54
CA GLN A 887 27.67 37.74 20.69
C GLN A 887 26.61 38.53 19.90
N TRP A 888 25.38 38.00 19.80
CA TRP A 888 24.20 38.60 19.14
C TRP A 888 23.53 39.72 19.98
N LYS A 889 24.31 40.56 20.69
CA LYS A 889 23.76 41.58 21.58
C LYS A 889 23.51 42.92 20.91
#